data_AF-A0A956KDC6-F1
#
_entry.id   AF-A0A956KDC6-F1
#
_cell.length_a   1.000
_cell.length_b   1.000
_cell.length_c   1.000
_cell.angle_alpha   90.00
_cell.angle_beta   90.00
_cell.angle_gamma   90.00
#
_symmetry.space_group_name_H-M   'P 1'
#
loop_
_entity.id
_entity.type
_entity.pdbx_description
1 polymer ?
#
loop_
_entity_poly.entity_id
_entity_poly.type
_entity_poly.pdbx_seq_one_letter_code
_entity_poly.pdbx_strand_id
1 'polypeptide(L)'
;AEDEAIVLLSGRPSLLIRENNHMTAPSPWDAHLAGARDAVQAAIRAVGRVELREHPELSWAGTGWLLAPTLVVTNCHVANWFAHQNNGRPEPRRVPFSAKSIEARLDLREEAGVAESDEFKVEQVLYMFDDGETDLAFLRVRATGSDGERLPAPIRLADRPPQDDELVVAIGYPSSYEPAAATAVRDVFGIELGVKRLSPGTVMSHAGALFKHDCSTLGGSSGSVVLSLTSGEALGVHAAGSFRRFNVAITATAVREHLRRAGLLQEYLDAERGAPSTRESPSTGAPRGAVEPAPQRTPTSAATRRVCALRPMRPRWPTGLDRARLEALAPRASILLNGTTLRYYFFDQPRDRSAVKLPDGRVEIVSWVGDERERAVVREAFQRWRDVGIGLTFKEVRAREHANVRIGFQRGDGSWSYVGRDVLDITNHHVRTMNFGWALTGDDGLDTALHEIGHTLGLVHEHQSPHAGIVWDEAAVLKEFGGPPNCWEPDQIKANILDKLDPERYVGTDWDKDSIMHYPFGPGLIRSPAQHRGGLEPRAGLSERDEEWVRRMYPLPRTQTHAPLRADETVALPEAHGQQREFAVTPEETRRYTIRTRGAADVLMGLFDGSTNQLIAADDDSGHERNATLDVQLEYGRRYVLRVLKLYDELGAPPQLELR
;
A
#
# COMPACT_ATOMS: atom_id res chain seq x y z
N ALA A 1 1.94 -4.70 5.26
CA ALA A 1 2.61 -3.95 4.19
C ALA A 1 3.35 -2.83 4.89
N GLU A 2 4.67 -2.99 5.01
CA GLU A 2 5.59 -2.08 5.68
C GLU A 2 6.08 -1.07 4.63
N ASP A 3 5.19 -0.15 4.22
CA ASP A 3 5.56 0.93 3.30
C ASP A 3 5.48 2.25 4.08
N GLU A 4 6.54 3.04 4.19
CA GLU A 4 6.45 4.42 4.69
C GLU A 4 6.05 5.41 3.58
N ALA A 5 5.46 6.55 3.93
CA ALA A 5 4.77 7.38 2.96
C ALA A 5 4.93 8.89 3.15
N ILE A 6 5.11 9.60 2.03
CA ILE A 6 4.75 11.01 1.90
C ILE A 6 3.24 11.08 1.68
N VAL A 7 2.51 11.66 2.63
CA VAL A 7 1.05 11.82 2.53
C VAL A 7 0.68 13.06 1.72
N LEU A 8 1.38 14.18 1.94
CA LEU A 8 1.19 15.42 1.21
C LEU A 8 2.53 15.86 0.58
N LEU A 9 2.50 16.19 -0.72
CA LEU A 9 3.68 16.66 -1.47
C LEU A 9 4.08 18.11 -1.14
N SER A 10 3.20 18.85 -0.46
CA SER A 10 3.41 20.24 -0.07
C SER A 10 2.81 20.50 1.32
N GLY A 11 3.40 21.41 2.10
CA GLY A 11 2.88 21.80 3.41
C GLY A 11 3.20 20.85 4.57
N ARG A 12 3.96 19.76 4.31
CA ARG A 12 4.49 18.81 5.31
C ARG A 12 5.99 18.63 5.10
N PRO A 13 6.81 19.64 5.43
CA PRO A 13 8.26 19.57 5.24
C PRO A 13 8.87 18.46 6.10
N SER A 14 10.07 18.00 5.76
CA SER A 14 10.91 17.23 6.69
C SER A 14 12.18 18.02 6.99
N LEU A 15 12.29 18.47 8.25
CA LEU A 15 13.33 19.40 8.69
C LEU A 15 14.55 18.62 9.18
N LEU A 16 15.74 19.00 8.70
CA LEU A 16 16.99 18.48 9.23
C LEU A 16 17.15 18.88 10.70
N ILE A 17 17.66 17.96 11.51
CA ILE A 17 18.14 18.25 12.85
C ILE A 17 19.65 18.47 12.82
N ARG A 18 20.12 19.51 13.51
CA ARG A 18 21.51 19.81 13.80
C ARG A 18 21.67 20.35 15.21
N GLU A 19 22.66 19.83 15.93
CA GLU A 19 22.96 20.22 17.31
C GLU A 19 21.74 20.10 18.24
N ASN A 20 20.97 19.03 18.08
CA ASN A 20 19.69 18.79 18.78
C ASN A 20 18.60 19.85 18.51
N ASN A 21 18.67 20.55 17.37
CA ASN A 21 17.69 21.54 16.99
C ASN A 21 17.27 21.38 15.51
N HIS A 22 16.00 21.56 15.23
CA HIS A 22 15.51 21.60 13.85
C HIS A 22 15.97 22.86 13.10
N MET A 23 16.19 22.73 11.79
CA MET A 23 16.34 23.87 10.88
C MET A 23 15.05 24.70 10.79
N THR A 24 15.18 25.95 10.31
CA THR A 24 14.05 26.88 10.15
C THR A 24 12.88 26.25 9.41
N ALA A 25 11.76 26.15 10.11
CA ALA A 25 10.52 25.63 9.54
C ALA A 25 9.83 26.69 8.67
N PRO A 26 9.17 26.31 7.56
CA PRO A 26 8.30 27.22 6.81
C PRO A 26 7.00 27.47 7.58
N SER A 27 6.35 28.60 7.31
CA SER A 27 5.00 28.88 7.82
C SER A 27 3.98 27.82 7.33
N PRO A 28 3.03 27.36 8.17
CA PRO A 28 2.76 27.80 9.55
C PRO A 28 3.55 27.06 10.65
N TRP A 29 4.47 26.16 10.28
CA TRP A 29 5.15 25.28 11.24
C TRP A 29 6.15 26.01 12.13
N ASP A 30 6.69 27.13 11.68
CA ASP A 30 7.54 28.02 12.49
C ASP A 30 6.89 28.42 13.82
N ALA A 31 5.64 28.88 13.78
CA ALA A 31 4.90 29.30 14.97
C ALA A 31 4.56 28.12 15.89
N HIS A 32 4.09 27.00 15.31
CA HIS A 32 3.73 25.81 16.08
C HIS A 32 4.94 25.18 16.78
N LEU A 33 6.07 25.07 16.08
CA LEU A 33 7.30 24.50 16.64
C LEU A 33 7.98 25.46 17.64
N ALA A 34 7.85 26.77 17.45
CA ALA A 34 8.29 27.75 18.45
C ALA A 34 7.51 27.59 19.77
N GLY A 35 6.21 27.34 19.71
CA GLY A 35 5.36 27.13 20.88
C GLY A 35 5.66 25.83 21.65
N ALA A 36 6.23 24.83 20.99
CA ALA A 36 6.55 23.51 21.54
C ALA A 36 8.06 23.22 21.64
N ARG A 37 8.91 24.27 21.53
CA ARG A 37 10.36 24.14 21.35
C ARG A 37 11.03 23.20 22.36
N ASP A 38 10.78 23.40 23.65
CA ASP A 38 11.48 22.65 24.71
C ASP A 38 11.10 21.17 24.68
N ALA A 39 9.82 20.86 24.46
CA ALA A 39 9.33 19.49 24.33
C ALA A 39 9.92 18.80 23.10
N VAL A 40 9.95 19.50 21.96
CA VAL A 40 10.54 18.98 20.72
C VAL A 40 12.04 18.73 20.88
N GLN A 41 12.80 19.66 21.49
CA GLN A 41 14.23 19.49 21.73
C GLN A 41 14.53 18.36 22.72
N ALA A 42 13.71 18.19 23.75
CA ALA A 42 13.83 17.04 24.66
C ALA A 42 13.59 15.72 23.91
N ALA A 43 12.55 15.65 23.07
CA ALA A 43 12.26 14.48 22.26
C ALA A 43 13.38 14.16 21.25
N ILE A 44 13.93 15.16 20.56
CA ILE A 44 15.04 15.01 19.60
C ILE A 44 16.24 14.29 20.24
N ARG A 45 16.56 14.60 21.50
CA ARG A 45 17.69 13.96 22.21
C ARG A 45 17.43 12.49 22.49
N ALA A 46 16.17 12.11 22.71
CA ALA A 46 15.78 10.76 23.13
C ALA A 46 15.44 9.80 21.97
N VAL A 47 15.52 10.28 20.72
CA VAL A 47 15.28 9.50 19.49
C VAL A 47 16.62 9.21 18.82
N GLY A 48 16.83 7.95 18.42
CA GLY A 48 18.06 7.48 17.79
C GLY A 48 17.86 6.51 16.63
N ARG A 49 18.90 6.36 15.80
CA ARG A 49 18.95 5.39 14.69
C ARG A 49 19.39 4.05 15.24
N VAL A 50 18.77 2.98 14.77
CA VAL A 50 19.14 1.62 15.16
C VAL A 50 20.25 1.12 14.22
N GLU A 51 21.50 1.30 14.65
CA GLU A 51 22.70 0.84 13.94
C GLU A 51 22.86 -0.68 14.04
N LEU A 52 23.38 -1.29 12.98
CA LEU A 52 23.68 -2.71 12.88
C LEU A 52 25.17 -2.93 12.61
N ARG A 53 25.82 -3.68 13.50
CA ARG A 53 27.18 -4.18 13.31
C ARG A 53 27.13 -5.66 12.91
N GLU A 54 28.03 -6.06 12.02
CA GLU A 54 28.18 -7.43 11.50
C GLU A 54 27.01 -7.93 10.62
N HIS A 55 26.01 -7.11 10.33
CA HIS A 55 24.97 -7.45 9.36
C HIS A 55 25.56 -7.41 7.93
N PRO A 56 25.25 -8.39 7.06
CA PRO A 56 25.93 -8.52 5.76
C PRO A 56 25.59 -7.41 4.75
N GLU A 57 24.40 -6.81 4.86
CA GLU A 57 23.85 -5.92 3.82
C GLU A 57 23.43 -4.53 4.34
N LEU A 58 23.26 -4.37 5.66
CA LEU A 58 22.62 -3.19 6.25
C LEU A 58 23.52 -2.63 7.33
N SER A 59 23.80 -1.34 7.30
CA SER A 59 24.51 -0.65 8.37
C SER A 59 23.57 -0.20 9.50
N TRP A 60 22.27 -0.10 9.25
CA TRP A 60 21.24 0.29 10.22
C TRP A 60 19.86 -0.20 9.75
N ALA A 61 18.87 -0.20 10.66
CA ALA A 61 17.57 -0.87 10.46
C ALA A 61 16.34 0.05 10.52
N GLY A 62 16.36 1.11 11.34
CA GLY A 62 15.20 1.96 11.57
C GLY A 62 15.41 2.95 12.72
N THR A 63 14.30 3.39 13.32
CA THR A 63 14.28 4.37 14.41
C THR A 63 13.88 3.71 15.74
N GLY A 64 14.45 4.17 16.85
CA GLY A 64 14.01 3.82 18.20
C GLY A 64 14.11 5.00 19.16
N TRP A 65 13.40 4.96 20.27
CA TRP A 65 13.43 6.05 21.26
C TRP A 65 13.20 5.57 22.69
N LEU A 66 13.69 6.37 23.65
CA LEU A 66 13.66 6.02 25.08
C LEU A 66 12.26 6.21 25.68
N LEU A 67 11.66 5.11 26.16
CA LEU A 67 10.42 5.10 26.95
C LEU A 67 10.67 5.27 28.45
N ALA A 68 11.77 4.71 28.93
CA ALA A 68 12.22 4.79 30.32
C ALA A 68 13.77 4.72 30.33
N PRO A 69 14.46 4.93 31.46
CA PRO A 69 15.91 4.77 31.52
C PRO A 69 16.33 3.42 30.96
N THR A 70 17.22 3.41 29.95
CA THR A 70 17.68 2.21 29.21
C THR A 70 16.63 1.42 28.42
N LEU A 71 15.34 1.76 28.54
CA LEU A 71 14.25 1.06 27.86
C LEU A 71 13.87 1.81 26.58
N VAL A 72 13.97 1.11 25.46
CA VAL A 72 13.72 1.65 24.12
C VAL A 72 12.52 0.94 23.49
N VAL A 73 11.73 1.69 22.73
CA VAL A 73 10.71 1.13 21.83
C VAL A 73 11.07 1.36 20.37
N THR A 74 10.73 0.39 19.54
CA THR A 74 10.81 0.43 18.08
C THR A 74 9.75 -0.52 17.51
N ASN A 75 9.70 -0.70 16.19
CA ASN A 75 8.84 -1.71 15.56
C ASN A 75 9.42 -3.13 15.64
N CYS A 76 8.54 -4.12 15.57
CA CYS A 76 8.96 -5.53 15.56
C CYS A 76 9.74 -5.87 14.31
N HIS A 77 9.34 -5.36 13.14
CA HIS A 77 10.06 -5.58 11.90
C HIS A 77 11.46 -4.93 11.87
N VAL A 78 11.66 -3.80 12.58
CA VAL A 78 12.99 -3.22 12.80
C VAL A 78 13.84 -4.17 13.65
N ALA A 79 13.29 -4.70 14.74
CA ALA A 79 13.97 -5.69 15.59
C ALA A 79 14.27 -7.00 14.86
N ASN A 80 13.42 -7.39 13.90
CA ASN A 80 13.59 -8.59 13.10
C ASN A 80 14.87 -8.61 12.25
N TRP A 81 15.55 -7.48 12.04
CA TRP A 81 16.84 -7.45 11.35
C TRP A 81 18.01 -7.99 12.21
N PHE A 82 17.91 -7.89 13.54
CA PHE A 82 19.00 -8.28 14.45
C PHE A 82 18.59 -9.29 15.53
N ALA A 83 17.30 -9.59 15.66
CA ALA A 83 16.77 -10.62 16.54
C ALA A 83 15.68 -11.44 15.83
N HIS A 84 15.38 -12.60 16.39
CA HIS A 84 14.29 -13.47 15.95
C HIS A 84 13.63 -14.11 17.16
N GLN A 85 12.36 -14.51 17.00
CA GLN A 85 11.64 -15.20 18.06
C GLN A 85 12.03 -16.68 18.08
N ASN A 86 12.50 -17.17 19.22
CA ASN A 86 12.78 -18.59 19.47
C ASN A 86 12.05 -19.05 20.73
N ASN A 87 11.12 -20.02 20.61
CA ASN A 87 10.31 -20.54 21.71
C ASN A 87 9.64 -19.43 22.58
N GLY A 88 9.15 -18.37 21.94
CA GLY A 88 8.51 -17.24 22.62
C GLY A 88 9.46 -16.27 23.32
N ARG A 89 10.77 -16.37 23.07
CA ARG A 89 11.78 -15.43 23.58
C ARG A 89 12.58 -14.83 22.42
N PRO A 90 12.87 -13.51 22.45
CA PRO A 90 13.77 -12.91 21.47
C PRO A 90 15.20 -13.40 21.63
N GLU A 91 15.82 -13.83 20.54
CA GLU A 91 17.23 -14.21 20.47
C GLU A 91 17.97 -13.46 19.35
N PRO A 92 19.23 -13.02 19.57
CA PRO A 92 20.02 -12.35 18.54
C PRO A 92 20.18 -13.21 17.29
N ARG A 93 20.06 -12.60 16.11
CA ARG A 93 20.33 -13.28 14.83
C ARG A 93 21.82 -13.55 14.68
N ARG A 94 22.12 -14.72 14.13
CA ARG A 94 23.49 -15.14 13.82
C ARG A 94 23.89 -14.62 12.44
N VAL A 95 25.13 -14.18 12.32
CA VAL A 95 25.69 -13.82 11.01
C VAL A 95 25.87 -15.12 10.20
N PRO A 96 25.43 -15.18 8.93
CA PRO A 96 25.58 -16.37 8.11
C PRO A 96 27.04 -16.83 8.06
N PHE A 97 27.27 -18.13 8.25
CA PHE A 97 28.60 -18.75 8.24
C PHE A 97 29.61 -18.20 9.28
N SER A 98 29.14 -17.51 10.32
CA SER A 98 29.98 -16.94 11.38
C SER A 98 29.49 -17.33 12.78
N ALA A 99 30.42 -17.34 13.74
CA ALA A 99 30.11 -17.54 15.15
C ALA A 99 29.56 -16.27 15.84
N LYS A 100 29.60 -15.12 15.15
CA LYS A 100 29.12 -13.84 15.67
C LYS A 100 27.59 -13.71 15.52
N SER A 101 26.99 -12.94 16.40
CA SER A 101 25.63 -12.45 16.26
C SER A 101 25.65 -11.01 15.74
N ILE A 102 24.57 -10.61 15.07
CA ILE A 102 24.34 -9.23 14.66
C ILE A 102 24.16 -8.39 15.92
N GLU A 103 24.92 -7.30 16.02
CA GLU A 103 24.87 -6.40 17.17
C GLU A 103 24.09 -5.13 16.79
N ALA A 104 23.08 -4.79 17.58
CA ALA A 104 22.33 -3.55 17.41
C ALA A 104 22.79 -2.48 18.40
N ARG A 105 22.74 -1.21 17.99
CA ARG A 105 23.05 -0.05 18.83
C ARG A 105 22.06 1.07 18.54
N LEU A 106 21.73 1.86 19.55
CA LEU A 106 20.94 3.07 19.38
C LEU A 106 21.90 4.26 19.31
N ASP A 107 22.01 4.89 18.15
CA ASP A 107 22.75 6.14 17.97
C ASP A 107 21.82 7.34 18.14
N LEU A 108 21.99 8.08 19.23
CA LEU A 108 21.16 9.26 19.53
C LEU A 108 21.60 10.54 18.81
N ARG A 109 22.68 10.54 18.02
CA ARG A 109 23.29 11.78 17.51
C ARG A 109 23.46 11.88 16.00
N GLU A 110 23.13 10.84 15.24
CA GLU A 110 23.22 10.84 13.78
C GLU A 110 22.39 11.97 13.10
N GLU A 111 22.94 13.17 13.05
CA GLU A 111 22.33 14.43 12.65
C GLU A 111 23.01 14.99 11.41
N ALA A 112 22.34 15.92 10.73
CA ALA A 112 22.80 16.41 9.44
C ALA A 112 24.16 17.12 9.53
N GLY A 113 25.18 16.63 8.83
CA GLY A 113 26.54 17.18 8.86
C GLY A 113 27.31 16.99 10.18
N VAL A 114 26.88 16.07 11.05
CA VAL A 114 27.58 15.68 12.28
C VAL A 114 28.27 14.34 12.06
N ALA A 115 29.56 14.24 12.40
CA ALA A 115 30.33 13.00 12.23
C ALA A 115 30.43 12.19 13.53
N GLU A 116 30.16 12.83 14.67
CA GLU A 116 30.11 12.20 15.98
C GLU A 116 28.83 11.38 16.16
N SER A 117 28.96 10.23 16.81
CA SER A 117 27.88 9.30 17.12
C SER A 117 27.76 9.13 18.63
N ASP A 118 26.53 9.07 19.16
CA ASP A 118 26.29 8.74 20.57
C ASP A 118 25.69 7.33 20.63
N GLU A 119 26.54 6.29 20.46
CA GLU A 119 26.09 4.91 20.31
C GLU A 119 25.95 4.15 21.64
N PHE A 120 24.73 3.71 21.93
CA PHE A 120 24.40 2.87 23.07
C PHE A 120 24.09 1.44 22.61
N LYS A 121 24.91 0.47 23.02
CA LYS A 121 24.71 -0.94 22.65
C LYS A 121 23.39 -1.48 23.17
N VAL A 122 22.61 -2.16 22.31
CA VAL A 122 21.46 -2.97 22.70
C VAL A 122 21.97 -4.23 23.40
N GLU A 123 21.75 -4.34 24.71
CA GLU A 123 22.16 -5.50 25.51
C GLU A 123 21.16 -6.64 25.42
N GLN A 124 19.88 -6.30 25.24
CA GLN A 124 18.81 -7.28 25.23
C GLN A 124 17.62 -6.81 24.39
N VAL A 125 17.08 -7.73 23.59
CA VAL A 125 15.72 -7.58 23.05
C VAL A 125 14.77 -8.18 24.08
N LEU A 126 14.01 -7.34 24.77
CA LEU A 126 13.17 -7.74 25.90
C LEU A 126 11.90 -8.43 25.41
N TYR A 127 11.32 -7.92 24.32
CA TYR A 127 10.09 -8.43 23.76
C TYR A 127 9.98 -8.08 22.28
N MET A 128 9.45 -9.01 21.48
CA MET A 128 9.07 -8.82 20.08
C MET A 128 7.65 -9.33 19.90
N PHE A 129 6.75 -8.47 19.44
CA PHE A 129 5.37 -8.87 19.14
C PHE A 129 5.33 -9.45 17.72
N ASP A 130 5.48 -10.78 17.62
CA ASP A 130 5.42 -11.53 16.35
C ASP A 130 4.03 -12.16 16.14
N ASP A 131 2.98 -11.49 16.64
CA ASP A 131 1.60 -11.97 16.52
C ASP A 131 0.92 -11.54 15.20
N GLY A 132 1.65 -10.82 14.35
CA GLY A 132 1.16 -10.32 13.06
C GLY A 132 0.13 -9.18 13.17
N GLU A 133 -0.27 -8.81 14.39
CA GLU A 133 -1.22 -7.72 14.68
C GLU A 133 -0.52 -6.50 15.27
N THR A 134 0.53 -6.70 16.08
CA THR A 134 1.24 -5.64 16.79
C THR A 134 2.68 -5.54 16.31
N ASP A 135 3.01 -4.43 15.66
CA ASP A 135 4.37 -4.18 15.20
C ASP A 135 5.19 -3.39 16.22
N LEU A 136 5.49 -4.00 17.38
CA LEU A 136 6.31 -3.40 18.44
C LEU A 136 7.44 -4.32 18.90
N ALA A 137 8.53 -3.72 19.34
CA ALA A 137 9.57 -4.37 20.11
C ALA A 137 10.07 -3.46 21.24
N PHE A 138 10.45 -4.08 22.35
CA PHE A 138 11.09 -3.40 23.49
C PHE A 138 12.53 -3.86 23.62
N LEU A 139 13.45 -2.91 23.71
CA LEU A 139 14.89 -3.15 23.78
C LEU A 139 15.45 -2.57 25.08
N ARG A 140 16.53 -3.18 25.58
CA ARG A 140 17.37 -2.62 26.63
C ARG A 140 18.71 -2.20 26.05
N VAL A 141 19.08 -0.94 26.24
CA VAL A 141 20.39 -0.39 25.86
C VAL A 141 21.28 -0.17 27.07
N ARG A 142 22.60 -0.08 26.87
CA ARG A 142 23.53 0.34 27.92
C ARG A 142 23.21 1.73 28.43
N ALA A 143 23.41 1.96 29.73
CA ALA A 143 23.24 3.27 30.35
C ALA A 143 24.32 4.29 29.95
N THR A 144 25.47 3.80 29.49
CA THR A 144 26.62 4.59 29.05
C THR A 144 26.92 4.26 27.59
N GLY A 145 27.16 5.30 26.78
CA GLY A 145 27.51 5.18 25.37
C GLY A 145 28.96 4.70 25.17
N SER A 146 29.36 4.60 23.92
CA SER A 146 30.67 4.05 23.54
C SER A 146 31.84 4.93 23.98
N ASP A 147 31.65 6.26 24.06
CA ASP A 147 32.67 7.22 24.48
C ASP A 147 32.35 7.89 25.84
N GLY A 148 31.42 7.30 26.62
CA GLY A 148 31.10 7.73 27.98
C GLY A 148 29.86 8.63 28.09
N GLU A 149 29.10 8.77 27.01
CA GLU A 149 27.86 9.53 26.95
C GLU A 149 26.81 8.98 27.91
N ARG A 150 25.90 9.84 28.37
CA ARG A 150 24.76 9.43 29.21
C ARG A 150 23.47 9.53 28.41
N LEU A 151 22.56 8.59 28.65
CA LEU A 151 21.21 8.65 28.09
C LEU A 151 20.48 9.93 28.55
N PRO A 152 19.75 10.61 27.65
CA PRO A 152 18.90 11.74 28.00
C PRO A 152 17.62 11.29 28.69
N ALA A 153 16.79 12.27 29.07
CA ALA A 153 15.47 12.00 29.65
C ALA A 153 14.57 11.25 28.64
N PRO A 154 13.84 10.21 29.06
CA PRO A 154 12.90 9.49 28.19
C PRO A 154 11.70 10.34 27.76
N ILE A 155 11.04 9.92 26.68
CA ILE A 155 9.81 10.54 26.19
C ILE A 155 8.61 9.87 26.88
N ARG A 156 7.75 10.68 27.49
CA ARG A 156 6.54 10.19 28.15
C ARG A 156 5.48 9.83 27.12
N LEU A 157 4.79 8.70 27.31
CA LEU A 157 3.58 8.36 26.55
C LEU A 157 2.44 9.29 26.95
N ALA A 158 1.53 9.61 26.02
CA ALA A 158 0.26 10.23 26.38
C ALA A 158 -0.60 9.25 27.22
N ASP A 159 -1.43 9.79 28.11
CA ASP A 159 -2.40 9.04 28.92
C ASP A 159 -3.81 9.02 28.32
N ARG A 160 -3.96 9.61 27.14
CA ARG A 160 -5.20 9.73 26.38
C ARG A 160 -5.02 9.24 24.94
N PRO A 161 -6.11 8.88 24.24
CA PRO A 161 -6.06 8.68 22.80
C PRO A 161 -5.69 9.98 22.05
N PRO A 162 -5.11 9.85 20.84
CA PRO A 162 -4.90 10.99 19.95
C PRO A 162 -6.25 11.59 19.52
N GLN A 163 -6.27 12.88 19.22
CA GLN A 163 -7.46 13.57 18.71
C GLN A 163 -7.31 13.86 17.21
N ASP A 164 -8.40 13.80 16.46
CA ASP A 164 -8.40 14.20 15.05
C ASP A 164 -7.98 15.68 14.92
N ASP A 165 -7.23 15.99 13.87
CA ASP A 165 -6.60 17.28 13.59
C ASP A 165 -5.56 17.75 14.63
N GLU A 166 -5.17 16.90 15.58
CA GLU A 166 -4.12 17.23 16.56
C GLU A 166 -2.77 17.44 15.87
N LEU A 167 -2.13 18.57 16.14
CA LEU A 167 -0.81 18.91 15.61
C LEU A 167 0.27 18.01 16.22
N VAL A 168 1.02 17.34 15.35
CA VAL A 168 2.03 16.36 15.73
C VAL A 168 3.33 16.55 14.96
N VAL A 169 4.41 15.96 15.47
CA VAL A 169 5.66 15.77 14.74
C VAL A 169 6.07 14.31 14.78
N ALA A 170 6.52 13.78 13.65
CA ALA A 170 7.27 12.52 13.59
C ALA A 170 8.77 12.85 13.67
N ILE A 171 9.50 12.18 14.57
CA ILE A 171 10.97 12.32 14.67
C ILE A 171 11.60 10.96 14.42
N GLY A 172 12.49 10.89 13.43
CA GLY A 172 13.20 9.66 13.05
C GLY A 172 14.11 9.82 11.84
N TYR A 173 14.38 8.71 11.15
CA TYR A 173 15.48 8.58 10.18
C TYR A 173 15.00 8.16 8.78
N PRO A 174 14.31 9.04 8.03
CA PRO A 174 13.86 8.74 6.68
C PRO A 174 15.06 8.57 5.74
N SER A 175 15.08 7.49 4.95
CA SER A 175 16.20 7.16 4.05
C SER A 175 15.82 6.54 2.71
N SER A 176 15.15 5.39 2.71
CA SER A 176 14.94 4.60 1.51
C SER A 176 13.57 4.90 0.91
N TYR A 177 13.54 4.91 -0.41
CA TYR A 177 12.35 5.25 -1.17
C TYR A 177 12.41 4.60 -2.54
N GLU A 178 11.23 4.33 -3.10
CA GLU A 178 11.10 3.83 -4.46
C GLU A 178 11.62 4.88 -5.47
N PRO A 179 12.39 4.50 -6.50
CA PRO A 179 12.92 5.45 -7.49
C PRO A 179 11.84 6.35 -8.12
N ALA A 180 10.62 5.83 -8.28
CA ALA A 180 9.48 6.60 -8.80
C ALA A 180 9.07 7.79 -7.91
N ALA A 181 9.41 7.78 -6.62
CA ALA A 181 9.13 8.86 -5.68
C ALA A 181 10.27 9.89 -5.58
N ALA A 182 11.37 9.75 -6.34
CA ALA A 182 12.58 10.56 -6.16
C ALA A 182 12.35 12.08 -6.20
N THR A 183 11.46 12.57 -7.06
CA THR A 183 11.12 14.00 -7.11
C THR A 183 10.39 14.44 -5.84
N ALA A 184 9.33 13.72 -5.44
CA ALA A 184 8.59 14.00 -4.22
C ALA A 184 9.49 13.96 -2.98
N VAL A 185 10.41 12.97 -2.94
CA VAL A 185 11.39 12.85 -1.88
C VAL A 185 12.31 14.06 -1.87
N ARG A 186 12.92 14.43 -3.00
CA ARG A 186 13.78 15.61 -3.05
C ARG A 186 13.05 16.89 -2.62
N ASP A 187 11.77 17.04 -2.96
CA ASP A 187 11.02 18.25 -2.66
C ASP A 187 10.63 18.36 -1.17
N VAL A 188 10.30 17.22 -0.53
CA VAL A 188 9.87 17.17 0.88
C VAL A 188 11.05 17.03 1.85
N PHE A 189 12.02 16.22 1.46
CA PHE A 189 13.13 15.76 2.28
C PHE A 189 14.47 16.37 1.83
N GLY A 190 14.59 16.99 0.66
CA GLY A 190 15.89 17.43 0.16
C GLY A 190 16.82 16.26 -0.16
N ILE A 191 18.14 16.49 -0.11
CA ILE A 191 19.16 15.55 -0.62
C ILE A 191 19.81 14.66 0.45
N GLU A 192 19.83 15.09 1.72
CA GLU A 192 20.62 14.43 2.78
C GLU A 192 19.77 13.44 3.59
N LEU A 193 19.62 12.22 3.10
CA LEU A 193 18.79 11.17 3.71
C LEU A 193 19.56 10.31 4.73
N GLY A 194 18.83 9.56 5.56
CA GLY A 194 19.42 8.69 6.59
C GLY A 194 19.85 9.41 7.87
N VAL A 195 19.70 10.73 7.95
CA VAL A 195 19.98 11.53 9.14
C VAL A 195 18.70 11.83 9.93
N LYS A 196 18.85 12.25 11.19
CA LYS A 196 17.71 12.59 12.06
C LYS A 196 16.91 13.76 11.49
N ARG A 197 15.59 13.59 11.42
CA ARG A 197 14.66 14.60 10.93
C ARG A 197 13.42 14.74 11.79
N LEU A 198 12.82 15.91 11.67
CA LEU A 198 11.54 16.27 12.26
C LEU A 198 10.54 16.59 11.14
N SER A 199 9.48 15.81 11.05
CA SER A 199 8.42 15.94 10.05
C SER A 199 7.10 16.33 10.74
N PRO A 200 6.68 17.61 10.70
CA PRO A 200 5.39 18.01 11.24
C PRO A 200 4.20 17.52 10.41
N GLY A 201 3.05 17.37 11.06
CA GLY A 201 1.79 16.99 10.47
C GLY A 201 0.61 17.05 11.46
N THR A 202 -0.48 16.38 11.12
CA THR A 202 -1.70 16.27 11.92
C THR A 202 -2.14 14.82 12.03
N VAL A 203 -2.77 14.49 13.15
CA VAL A 203 -3.57 13.26 13.27
C VAL A 203 -4.77 13.38 12.33
N MET A 204 -5.01 12.35 11.54
CA MET A 204 -6.10 12.33 10.54
C MET A 204 -7.35 11.62 11.06
N SER A 205 -7.15 10.53 11.79
CA SER A 205 -8.23 9.71 12.35
C SER A 205 -7.64 8.73 13.36
N HIS A 206 -8.35 8.33 14.40
CA HIS A 206 -7.91 7.27 15.31
C HIS A 206 -8.97 6.17 15.50
N ALA A 207 -8.52 4.92 15.64
CA ALA A 207 -9.39 3.77 15.88
C ALA A 207 -8.68 2.71 16.74
N GLY A 208 -9.13 2.53 17.97
CA GLY A 208 -8.60 1.52 18.88
C GLY A 208 -7.09 1.67 19.12
N ALA A 209 -6.32 0.65 18.75
CA ALA A 209 -4.87 0.59 18.97
C ALA A 209 -4.05 1.39 17.96
N LEU A 210 -4.66 1.88 16.87
CA LEU A 210 -3.97 2.56 15.77
C LEU A 210 -4.54 3.96 15.53
N PHE A 211 -3.72 4.85 14.96
CA PHE A 211 -4.17 6.12 14.42
C PHE A 211 -3.43 6.47 13.14
N LYS A 212 -4.07 7.28 12.30
CA LYS A 212 -3.52 7.80 11.05
C LYS A 212 -2.95 9.21 11.27
N HIS A 213 -1.85 9.53 10.61
CA HIS A 213 -1.27 10.88 10.59
C HIS A 213 -0.70 11.22 9.20
N ASP A 214 -0.47 12.49 8.92
CA ASP A 214 0.00 12.95 7.61
C ASP A 214 1.46 13.46 7.58
N CYS A 215 2.21 13.29 8.67
CA CYS A 215 3.64 13.61 8.72
C CYS A 215 4.39 12.91 7.59
N SER A 216 5.37 13.57 6.97
CA SER A 216 6.18 12.97 5.90
C SER A 216 7.14 11.91 6.43
N THR A 217 7.03 10.66 5.95
CA THR A 217 7.91 9.54 6.30
C THR A 217 8.46 8.83 5.05
N LEU A 218 9.55 8.09 5.22
CA LEU A 218 10.20 7.20 4.23
C LEU A 218 10.76 5.97 4.93
N GLY A 219 11.25 4.99 4.16
CA GLY A 219 11.96 3.83 4.69
C GLY A 219 13.00 4.23 5.73
N GLY A 220 12.99 3.56 6.88
CA GLY A 220 13.83 3.91 8.04
C GLY A 220 13.15 4.83 9.07
N SER A 221 11.99 5.43 8.73
CA SER A 221 11.15 6.15 9.70
C SER A 221 10.39 5.19 10.61
N SER A 222 10.31 3.90 10.28
CA SER A 222 9.72 2.88 11.16
C SER A 222 10.34 2.93 12.56
N GLY A 223 9.47 3.07 13.56
CA GLY A 223 9.80 3.22 14.97
C GLY A 223 9.89 4.67 15.43
N SER A 224 9.67 5.65 14.54
CA SER A 224 9.64 7.07 14.89
C SER A 224 8.62 7.36 15.97
N VAL A 225 8.97 8.27 16.89
CA VAL A 225 7.98 8.82 17.83
C VAL A 225 7.05 9.76 17.07
N VAL A 226 5.74 9.66 17.33
CA VAL A 226 4.75 10.66 16.92
C VAL A 226 4.37 11.47 18.16
N LEU A 227 4.87 12.69 18.25
CA LEU A 227 4.79 13.57 19.43
C LEU A 227 3.66 14.61 19.25
N SER A 228 2.86 14.83 20.29
CA SER A 228 1.90 15.95 20.33
C SER A 228 2.65 17.27 20.52
N LEU A 229 2.41 18.25 19.65
CA LEU A 229 2.95 19.61 19.85
C LEU A 229 2.23 20.35 20.99
N THR A 230 1.04 19.88 21.40
CA THR A 230 0.28 20.48 22.50
C THR A 230 0.73 19.98 23.85
N SER A 231 0.98 18.67 23.99
CA SER A 231 1.38 18.10 25.28
C SER A 231 2.88 17.85 25.46
N GLY A 232 3.63 17.72 24.36
CA GLY A 232 5.01 17.25 24.41
C GLY A 232 5.14 15.77 24.78
N GLU A 233 4.04 15.02 24.75
CA GLU A 233 4.00 13.58 25.03
C GLU A 233 3.87 12.79 23.72
N ALA A 234 4.39 11.56 23.70
CA ALA A 234 4.27 10.66 22.56
C ALA A 234 2.83 10.15 22.44
N LEU A 235 2.17 10.45 21.32
CA LEU A 235 0.86 9.88 20.97
C LEU A 235 0.99 8.46 20.43
N GLY A 236 2.17 8.07 19.95
CA GLY A 236 2.43 6.71 19.51
C GLY A 236 3.75 6.48 18.81
N VAL A 237 3.87 5.29 18.22
CA VAL A 237 5.04 4.80 17.46
C VAL A 237 4.62 4.62 16.00
N HIS A 238 5.25 5.35 15.08
CA HIS A 238 5.03 5.17 13.64
C HIS A 238 5.41 3.74 13.21
N ALA A 239 4.59 3.11 12.38
CA ALA A 239 4.78 1.70 12.00
C ALA A 239 4.67 1.43 10.49
N ALA A 240 3.82 2.18 9.78
CA ALA A 240 3.60 1.96 8.35
C ALA A 240 2.93 3.19 7.73
N GLY A 241 2.66 3.12 6.44
CA GLY A 241 2.03 4.17 5.66
C GLY A 241 1.58 3.71 4.28
N SER A 242 0.92 4.62 3.58
CA SER A 242 0.47 4.44 2.21
C SER A 242 0.65 5.76 1.49
N PHE A 243 1.50 5.73 0.45
CA PHE A 243 1.90 6.93 -0.29
C PHE A 243 0.68 7.74 -0.74
N ARG A 244 0.70 9.04 -0.44
CA ARG A 244 -0.36 10.02 -0.69
C ARG A 244 -1.71 9.75 -0.03
N ARG A 245 -1.78 8.89 0.98
CA ARG A 245 -3.02 8.59 1.71
C ARG A 245 -2.92 8.91 3.19
N PHE A 246 -2.07 8.19 3.91
CA PHE A 246 -1.89 8.34 5.35
C PHE A 246 -0.66 7.55 5.81
N ASN A 247 -0.10 7.95 6.95
CA ASN A 247 0.76 7.12 7.77
C ASN A 247 -0.04 6.52 8.94
N VAL A 248 0.45 5.42 9.51
CA VAL A 248 -0.17 4.69 10.62
C VAL A 248 0.82 4.61 11.77
N ALA A 249 0.34 4.86 12.97
CA ALA A 249 1.07 4.74 14.21
C ALA A 249 0.28 3.94 15.25
N ILE A 250 1.00 3.23 16.11
CA ILE A 250 0.47 2.48 17.25
C ILE A 250 0.28 3.44 18.41
N THR A 251 -0.94 3.55 18.93
CA THR A 251 -1.32 4.51 19.98
C THR A 251 -0.52 4.31 21.26
N ALA A 252 -0.28 5.40 21.99
CA ALA A 252 0.33 5.39 23.31
C ALA A 252 -0.40 4.47 24.31
N THR A 253 -1.73 4.42 24.21
CA THR A 253 -2.58 3.51 24.99
C THR A 253 -2.29 2.05 24.68
N ALA A 254 -2.10 1.69 23.40
CA ALA A 254 -1.68 0.36 23.00
C ALA A 254 -0.26 0.05 23.50
N VAL A 255 0.70 0.97 23.35
CA VAL A 255 2.07 0.78 23.86
C VAL A 255 2.06 0.49 25.37
N ARG A 256 1.26 1.20 26.18
CA ARG A 256 1.11 0.91 27.62
C ARG A 256 0.52 -0.48 27.89
N GLU A 257 -0.46 -0.92 27.10
CA GLU A 257 -1.00 -2.28 27.19
C GLU A 257 0.08 -3.33 26.89
N HIS A 258 0.89 -3.09 25.87
CA HIS A 258 1.99 -3.96 25.47
C HIS A 258 3.13 -3.97 26.50
N LEU A 259 3.43 -2.85 27.15
CA LEU A 259 4.33 -2.81 28.31
C LEU A 259 3.79 -3.68 29.45
N ARG A 260 2.47 -3.71 29.69
CA ARG A 260 1.87 -4.61 30.69
C ARG A 260 2.07 -6.06 30.30
N ARG A 261 1.77 -6.42 29.05
CA ARG A 261 1.94 -7.78 28.50
C ARG A 261 3.41 -8.25 28.58
N ALA A 262 4.36 -7.34 28.38
CA ALA A 262 5.79 -7.63 28.46
C ALA A 262 6.33 -7.64 29.92
N GLY A 263 5.51 -7.31 30.92
CA GLY A 263 5.96 -7.19 32.32
C GLY A 263 6.82 -5.96 32.60
N LEU A 264 6.82 -4.96 31.71
CA LEU A 264 7.64 -3.75 31.77
C LEU A 264 6.87 -2.51 32.23
N LEU A 265 5.55 -2.60 32.40
CA LEU A 265 4.72 -1.45 32.77
C LEU A 265 5.15 -0.81 34.09
N GLN A 266 5.53 -1.61 35.09
CA GLN A 266 5.93 -1.08 36.39
C GLN A 266 7.25 -0.29 36.30
N GLU A 267 8.25 -0.81 35.58
CA GLU A 267 9.53 -0.12 35.29
C GLU A 267 9.28 1.24 34.62
N TYR A 268 8.38 1.26 33.63
CA TYR A 268 7.96 2.49 32.96
C TYR A 268 7.27 3.48 33.93
N LEU A 269 6.33 3.02 34.76
CA LEU A 269 5.60 3.89 35.70
C LEU A 269 6.49 4.42 36.83
N ASP A 270 7.48 3.66 37.28
CA ASP A 270 8.48 4.10 38.25
C ASP A 270 9.36 5.22 37.68
N ALA A 271 9.75 5.10 36.40
CA ALA A 271 10.47 6.14 35.69
C ALA A 271 9.66 7.44 35.53
N GLU A 272 8.36 7.35 35.20
CA GLU A 272 7.48 8.52 35.12
C GLU A 272 7.40 9.28 36.45
N ARG A 273 7.34 8.57 37.59
CA ARG A 273 7.28 9.18 38.93
C ARG A 273 8.57 9.88 39.35
N GLY A 274 9.70 9.49 38.78
CA GLY A 274 11.01 10.11 39.06
C GLY A 274 11.31 11.37 38.25
N ALA A 275 10.48 11.73 37.26
CA ALA A 275 10.65 12.90 36.41
C ALA A 275 9.95 14.15 36.98
N PRO A 276 10.54 15.37 36.88
CA PRO A 276 9.90 16.59 37.39
C PRO A 276 8.63 16.93 36.59
N SER A 277 7.48 16.93 37.28
CA SER A 277 6.15 17.23 36.72
C SER A 277 5.93 18.73 36.50
N THR A 278 5.58 19.14 35.27
CA THR A 278 4.93 20.42 34.99
C THR A 278 3.50 20.16 34.51
N ARG A 279 2.52 20.29 35.40
CA ARG A 279 1.10 20.60 35.07
C ARG A 279 0.29 20.81 36.34
N GLU A 280 -0.17 22.04 36.54
CA GLU A 280 -1.29 22.36 37.43
C GLU A 280 -2.61 21.96 36.76
N SER A 281 -3.57 21.49 37.56
CA SER A 281 -4.96 21.19 37.15
C SER A 281 -5.93 22.08 37.91
N PRO A 282 -7.08 22.43 37.33
CA PRO A 282 -8.30 22.65 38.10
C PRO A 282 -9.32 21.53 37.86
N SER A 283 -10.10 21.28 38.91
CA SER A 283 -10.91 20.10 39.16
C SER A 283 -12.42 20.30 38.89
N THR A 284 -13.15 19.20 39.10
CA THR A 284 -14.61 19.05 39.30
C THR A 284 -15.45 18.87 38.03
N GLY A 285 -16.38 17.91 37.90
CA GLY A 285 -16.89 16.86 38.77
C GLY A 285 -17.98 16.09 38.01
N ALA A 286 -18.15 14.79 38.29
CA ALA A 286 -19.25 13.95 37.77
C ALA A 286 -20.49 14.04 38.69
N PRO A 287 -21.68 13.57 38.25
CA PRO A 287 -21.98 12.15 38.48
C PRO A 287 -22.81 11.43 37.40
N ARG A 288 -22.93 10.11 37.64
CA ARG A 288 -23.43 8.99 36.84
C ARG A 288 -24.95 8.96 36.59
N GLY A 289 -25.34 8.26 35.51
CA GLY A 289 -26.64 7.61 35.36
C GLY A 289 -26.54 6.43 34.39
N ALA A 290 -26.85 5.21 34.85
CA ALA A 290 -26.82 3.96 34.08
C ALA A 290 -28.22 3.61 33.57
N VAL A 291 -28.34 3.10 32.34
CA VAL A 291 -29.55 2.44 31.81
C VAL A 291 -29.13 1.29 30.87
N GLU A 292 -29.52 0.06 31.22
CA GLU A 292 -29.53 -1.12 30.34
C GLU A 292 -30.68 -1.07 29.32
N PRO A 293 -30.56 -1.71 28.13
CA PRO A 293 -31.73 -2.15 27.39
C PRO A 293 -31.83 -3.68 27.21
N ALA A 294 -33.07 -4.15 27.31
CA ALA A 294 -33.54 -5.53 27.15
C ALA A 294 -33.68 -5.94 25.64
N PRO A 295 -33.88 -7.23 25.32
CA PRO A 295 -33.60 -7.79 24.01
C PRO A 295 -34.75 -7.62 23.02
N GLN A 296 -34.44 -7.41 21.74
CA GLN A 296 -35.42 -7.44 20.65
C GLN A 296 -35.12 -8.56 19.65
N ARG A 297 -36.22 -9.18 19.20
CA ARG A 297 -36.33 -10.41 18.43
C ARG A 297 -35.86 -10.26 16.98
N THR A 298 -35.32 -11.37 16.48
CA THR A 298 -34.95 -11.67 15.09
C THR A 298 -36.14 -11.64 14.13
N PRO A 299 -35.95 -11.09 12.92
CA PRO A 299 -36.53 -11.62 11.69
C PRO A 299 -35.48 -12.45 10.93
N THR A 300 -35.98 -13.56 10.39
CA THR A 300 -35.37 -14.57 9.51
C THR A 300 -34.45 -13.97 8.44
N SER A 301 -33.18 -14.39 8.34
CA SER A 301 -32.31 -13.97 7.23
C SER A 301 -32.47 -14.89 6.03
N ALA A 302 -32.66 -14.25 4.87
CA ALA A 302 -32.20 -14.76 3.59
C ALA A 302 -30.72 -15.15 3.70
N ALA A 303 -30.27 -16.09 2.86
CA ALA A 303 -28.88 -16.52 2.82
C ALA A 303 -27.95 -15.32 2.60
N THR A 304 -27.03 -15.09 3.53
CA THR A 304 -26.11 -13.95 3.51
C THR A 304 -25.08 -14.08 2.38
N ARG A 305 -25.05 -13.07 1.50
CA ARG A 305 -24.22 -12.89 0.30
C ARG A 305 -22.70 -12.89 0.54
N ARG A 306 -21.87 -13.70 -0.13
CA ARG A 306 -20.40 -13.47 -0.19
C ARG A 306 -20.10 -12.56 -1.39
N VAL A 307 -19.24 -11.56 -1.20
CA VAL A 307 -18.89 -10.58 -2.24
C VAL A 307 -17.39 -10.25 -2.22
N CYS A 308 -16.85 -9.80 -3.36
CA CYS A 308 -15.43 -9.49 -3.55
C CYS A 308 -14.97 -8.33 -2.63
N ALA A 309 -13.71 -8.31 -2.21
CA ALA A 309 -13.10 -7.28 -1.39
C ALA A 309 -11.98 -6.58 -2.16
N LEU A 310 -12.35 -5.78 -3.16
CA LEU A 310 -11.40 -5.18 -4.09
C LEU A 310 -10.32 -4.38 -3.35
N ARG A 311 -9.06 -4.62 -3.73
CA ARG A 311 -7.93 -3.87 -3.17
C ARG A 311 -7.95 -2.44 -3.71
N PRO A 312 -7.59 -1.41 -2.91
CA PRO A 312 -7.61 -0.02 -3.37
C PRO A 312 -6.77 0.18 -4.63
N MET A 313 -7.37 0.75 -5.66
CA MET A 313 -6.70 1.07 -6.93
C MET A 313 -5.79 2.28 -6.78
N ARG A 314 -4.66 2.30 -7.51
CA ARG A 314 -3.77 3.46 -7.56
C ARG A 314 -4.35 4.55 -8.48
N PRO A 315 -4.35 5.83 -8.08
CA PRO A 315 -4.66 6.92 -9.01
C PRO A 315 -3.65 6.92 -10.17
N ARG A 316 -4.15 6.90 -11.42
CA ARG A 316 -3.30 6.82 -12.62
C ARG A 316 -2.73 8.17 -13.07
N TRP A 317 -3.45 9.25 -12.83
CA TRP A 317 -3.07 10.60 -13.21
C TRP A 317 -3.46 11.62 -12.14
N PRO A 318 -2.90 12.85 -12.19
CA PRO A 318 -3.25 13.94 -11.29
C PRO A 318 -4.73 14.37 -11.43
N THR A 319 -5.24 15.05 -10.40
CA THR A 319 -6.56 15.71 -10.46
C THR A 319 -6.48 17.00 -11.28
N GLY A 320 -7.57 17.38 -11.95
CA GLY A 320 -7.66 18.65 -12.68
C GLY A 320 -7.27 18.59 -14.15
N LEU A 321 -7.30 17.42 -14.78
CA LEU A 321 -7.19 17.29 -16.24
C LEU A 321 -8.38 17.97 -16.93
N ASP A 322 -8.16 18.48 -18.14
CA ASP A 322 -9.26 18.96 -18.96
C ASP A 322 -10.20 17.82 -19.34
N ARG A 323 -11.47 18.16 -19.59
CA ARG A 323 -12.52 17.17 -19.83
C ARG A 323 -12.26 16.28 -21.05
N ALA A 324 -11.68 16.82 -22.13
CA ALA A 324 -11.47 16.05 -23.35
C ALA A 324 -10.36 15.00 -23.16
N ARG A 325 -9.25 15.40 -22.53
CA ARG A 325 -8.16 14.50 -22.14
C ARG A 325 -8.63 13.43 -21.17
N LEU A 326 -9.43 13.83 -20.19
CA LEU A 326 -10.04 12.92 -19.22
C LEU A 326 -10.97 11.89 -19.87
N GLU A 327 -11.86 12.32 -20.79
CA GLU A 327 -12.76 11.44 -21.54
C GLU A 327 -12.00 10.42 -22.40
N ALA A 328 -10.80 10.75 -22.88
CA ALA A 328 -9.95 9.84 -23.63
C ALA A 328 -9.21 8.82 -22.73
N LEU A 329 -8.70 9.27 -21.58
CA LEU A 329 -7.87 8.47 -20.66
C LEU A 329 -8.69 7.53 -19.77
N ALA A 330 -9.77 8.04 -19.16
CA ALA A 330 -10.58 7.34 -18.17
C ALA A 330 -10.99 5.91 -18.57
N PRO A 331 -11.55 5.65 -19.77
CA PRO A 331 -11.98 4.31 -20.16
C PRO A 331 -10.84 3.28 -20.26
N ARG A 332 -9.59 3.74 -20.27
CA ARG A 332 -8.38 2.93 -20.46
C ARG A 332 -7.42 2.99 -19.26
N ALA A 333 -7.87 3.53 -18.13
CA ALA A 333 -7.06 3.72 -16.92
C ALA A 333 -6.34 2.43 -16.49
N SER A 334 -7.02 1.29 -16.59
CA SER A 334 -6.55 0.03 -16.04
C SER A 334 -6.12 -0.99 -17.10
N ILE A 335 -6.29 -0.70 -18.39
CA ILE A 335 -6.10 -1.72 -19.43
C ILE A 335 -4.63 -2.08 -19.62
N LEU A 336 -4.39 -3.34 -19.98
CA LEU A 336 -3.06 -3.83 -20.38
C LEU A 336 -2.78 -3.49 -21.85
N LEU A 337 -1.50 -3.49 -22.26
CA LEU A 337 -1.18 -3.45 -23.69
C LEU A 337 -1.68 -4.72 -24.37
N ASN A 338 -2.34 -4.56 -25.52
CA ASN A 338 -2.86 -5.67 -26.28
C ASN A 338 -1.71 -6.60 -26.74
N GLY A 339 -1.95 -7.91 -26.81
CA GLY A 339 -0.92 -8.91 -27.07
C GLY A 339 -0.11 -9.34 -25.83
N THR A 340 -0.43 -8.84 -24.64
CA THR A 340 0.25 -9.22 -23.39
C THR A 340 -0.06 -10.67 -23.02
N THR A 341 0.98 -11.42 -22.63
CA THR A 341 0.82 -12.75 -22.03
C THR A 341 0.79 -12.60 -20.51
N LEU A 342 -0.40 -12.70 -19.91
CA LEU A 342 -0.59 -12.79 -18.48
C LEU A 342 -0.20 -14.18 -17.99
N ARG A 343 0.92 -14.25 -17.28
CA ARG A 343 1.39 -15.50 -16.68
C ARG A 343 0.80 -15.65 -15.29
N TYR A 344 0.18 -16.79 -15.01
CA TYR A 344 -0.42 -17.05 -13.71
C TYR A 344 0.19 -18.27 -13.01
N TYR A 345 0.20 -18.24 -11.69
CA TYR A 345 0.72 -19.31 -10.82
C TYR A 345 -0.17 -19.46 -9.60
N PHE A 346 -0.39 -20.71 -9.18
CA PHE A 346 -1.07 -21.05 -7.94
C PHE A 346 -0.02 -21.30 -6.85
N PHE A 347 -0.16 -20.65 -5.69
CA PHE A 347 0.70 -20.97 -4.55
C PHE A 347 0.55 -22.45 -4.17
N ASP A 348 1.69 -23.12 -4.00
CA ASP A 348 1.76 -24.58 -3.87
C ASP A 348 2.68 -25.07 -2.74
N GLN A 349 3.31 -24.15 -1.99
CA GLN A 349 4.26 -24.52 -0.95
C GLN A 349 3.60 -24.49 0.43
N PRO A 350 4.00 -25.37 1.37
CA PRO A 350 3.49 -25.34 2.73
C PRO A 350 3.67 -23.98 3.40
N ARG A 351 4.74 -23.25 3.12
CA ARG A 351 5.00 -21.92 3.70
C ARG A 351 4.08 -20.81 3.16
N ASP A 352 3.32 -21.07 2.10
CA ASP A 352 2.39 -20.10 1.53
C ASP A 352 1.13 -20.06 2.39
N ARG A 353 1.22 -19.32 3.50
CA ARG A 353 0.18 -19.18 4.52
C ARG A 353 0.31 -17.82 5.21
N SER A 354 -0.79 -17.30 5.73
CA SER A 354 -0.80 -16.07 6.54
C SER A 354 -1.94 -16.09 7.54
N ALA A 355 -1.85 -15.20 8.52
CA ALA A 355 -2.92 -14.96 9.48
C ALA A 355 -4.23 -14.51 8.80
N VAL A 356 -5.36 -14.95 9.34
CA VAL A 356 -6.71 -14.45 9.09
C VAL A 356 -7.35 -14.20 10.43
N LYS A 357 -8.00 -13.04 10.58
CA LYS A 357 -8.79 -12.73 11.75
C LYS A 357 -10.20 -13.28 11.56
N LEU A 358 -10.62 -14.17 12.45
CA LEU A 358 -11.95 -14.74 12.49
C LEU A 358 -12.95 -13.72 13.08
N PRO A 359 -14.26 -13.86 12.81
CA PRO A 359 -15.29 -12.96 13.35
C PRO A 359 -15.33 -12.89 14.88
N ASP A 360 -14.83 -13.91 15.58
CA ASP A 360 -14.73 -13.96 17.04
C ASP A 360 -13.44 -13.31 17.59
N GLY A 361 -12.64 -12.69 16.72
CA GLY A 361 -11.40 -12.01 17.06
C GLY A 361 -10.17 -12.91 17.17
N ARG A 362 -10.31 -14.24 16.99
CA ARG A 362 -9.15 -15.14 16.95
C ARG A 362 -8.38 -15.00 15.65
N VAL A 363 -7.07 -15.23 15.71
CA VAL A 363 -6.21 -15.26 14.52
C VAL A 363 -5.85 -16.71 14.20
N GLU A 364 -6.03 -17.10 12.94
CA GLU A 364 -5.67 -18.42 12.44
C GLU A 364 -4.68 -18.30 11.28
N ILE A 365 -3.64 -19.13 11.26
CA ILE A 365 -2.73 -19.21 10.11
C ILE A 365 -3.37 -20.11 9.06
N VAL A 366 -3.82 -19.49 7.97
CA VAL A 366 -4.56 -20.16 6.90
C VAL A 366 -3.67 -20.30 5.66
N SER A 367 -3.65 -21.50 5.11
CA SER A 367 -2.96 -21.84 3.86
C SER A 367 -3.52 -21.07 2.68
N TRP A 368 -2.65 -20.72 1.73
CA TRP A 368 -3.04 -20.15 0.44
C TRP A 368 -3.18 -21.22 -0.64
N VAL A 369 -2.73 -22.43 -0.34
CA VAL A 369 -2.70 -23.55 -1.29
C VAL A 369 -4.13 -24.07 -1.47
N GLY A 370 -4.70 -23.83 -2.64
CA GLY A 370 -5.98 -24.42 -3.04
C GLY A 370 -5.80 -25.84 -3.55
N ASP A 371 -6.86 -26.65 -3.45
CA ASP A 371 -6.87 -28.00 -4.01
C ASP A 371 -7.01 -27.98 -5.54
N GLU A 372 -6.78 -29.13 -6.18
CA GLU A 372 -6.78 -29.23 -7.64
C GLU A 372 -8.17 -28.99 -8.27
N ARG A 373 -9.26 -29.24 -7.53
CA ARG A 373 -10.62 -29.01 -8.04
C ARG A 373 -10.89 -27.51 -8.12
N GLU A 374 -10.47 -26.74 -7.13
CA GLU A 374 -10.59 -25.28 -7.16
C GLU A 374 -9.68 -24.66 -8.21
N ARG A 375 -8.44 -25.16 -8.36
CA ARG A 375 -7.54 -24.71 -9.43
C ARG A 375 -8.15 -24.98 -10.81
N ALA A 376 -8.83 -26.11 -10.99
CA ALA A 376 -9.51 -26.44 -12.24
C ALA A 376 -10.61 -25.41 -12.57
N VAL A 377 -11.39 -24.94 -11.58
CA VAL A 377 -12.40 -23.89 -11.79
C VAL A 377 -11.75 -22.57 -12.23
N VAL A 378 -10.64 -22.17 -11.60
CA VAL A 378 -9.91 -20.95 -12.01
C VAL A 378 -9.34 -21.08 -13.42
N ARG A 379 -8.82 -22.25 -13.79
CA ARG A 379 -8.38 -22.53 -15.17
C ARG A 379 -9.52 -22.47 -16.17
N GLU A 380 -10.69 -23.00 -15.81
CA GLU A 380 -11.89 -22.87 -16.65
C GLU A 380 -12.27 -21.40 -16.84
N ALA A 381 -12.24 -20.59 -15.78
CA ALA A 381 -12.54 -19.16 -15.88
C ALA A 381 -11.55 -18.41 -16.80
N PHE A 382 -10.24 -18.70 -16.72
CA PHE A 382 -9.27 -18.18 -17.70
C PHE A 382 -9.57 -18.64 -19.13
N GLN A 383 -10.02 -19.88 -19.30
CA GLN A 383 -10.41 -20.41 -20.60
C GLN A 383 -11.66 -19.70 -21.14
N ARG A 384 -12.67 -19.41 -20.32
CA ARG A 384 -13.85 -18.63 -20.73
C ARG A 384 -13.46 -17.23 -21.22
N TRP A 385 -12.63 -16.51 -20.47
CA TRP A 385 -12.12 -15.20 -20.90
C TRP A 385 -11.30 -15.28 -22.20
N ARG A 386 -10.55 -16.38 -22.40
CA ARG A 386 -9.84 -16.65 -23.65
C ARG A 386 -10.81 -16.87 -24.83
N ASP A 387 -11.88 -17.65 -24.61
CA ASP A 387 -12.86 -18.02 -25.62
C ASP A 387 -13.70 -16.83 -26.10
N VAL A 388 -13.74 -15.72 -25.35
CA VAL A 388 -14.28 -14.44 -25.81
C VAL A 388 -13.59 -13.95 -27.09
N GLY A 389 -12.33 -14.35 -27.32
CA GLY A 389 -11.56 -13.98 -28.50
C GLY A 389 -10.94 -12.60 -28.37
N ILE A 390 -10.15 -12.40 -27.32
CA ILE A 390 -9.43 -11.15 -27.04
C ILE A 390 -7.95 -11.27 -27.37
N GLY A 391 -7.27 -10.14 -27.56
CA GLY A 391 -5.84 -10.10 -27.88
C GLY A 391 -4.91 -10.29 -26.69
N LEU A 392 -5.40 -10.71 -25.53
CA LEU A 392 -4.57 -11.16 -24.41
C LEU A 392 -4.39 -12.67 -24.42
N THR A 393 -3.28 -13.15 -23.85
CA THR A 393 -3.03 -14.59 -23.68
C THR A 393 -2.81 -14.91 -22.21
N PHE A 394 -3.37 -16.02 -21.75
CA PHE A 394 -3.14 -16.53 -20.39
C PHE A 394 -2.22 -17.74 -20.43
N LYS A 395 -1.25 -17.80 -19.51
CA LYS A 395 -0.31 -18.92 -19.44
C LYS A 395 -0.02 -19.31 -18.00
N GLU A 396 -0.35 -20.53 -17.63
CA GLU A 396 0.11 -21.11 -16.37
C GLU A 396 1.62 -21.30 -16.40
N VAL A 397 2.29 -20.90 -15.32
CA VAL A 397 3.73 -21.12 -15.12
C VAL A 397 3.98 -21.90 -13.84
N ARG A 398 5.13 -22.57 -13.77
CA ARG A 398 5.50 -23.43 -12.63
C ARG A 398 6.23 -22.69 -11.50
N ALA A 399 6.61 -21.45 -11.73
CA ALA A 399 7.47 -20.69 -10.84
C ALA A 399 6.88 -19.30 -10.62
N ARG A 400 6.76 -18.88 -9.36
CA ARG A 400 6.09 -17.64 -8.94
C ARG A 400 6.80 -16.38 -9.44
N GLU A 401 8.11 -16.46 -9.61
CA GLU A 401 8.98 -15.43 -10.19
C GLU A 401 8.66 -15.13 -11.67
N HIS A 402 8.02 -16.07 -12.37
CA HIS A 402 7.60 -15.89 -13.76
C HIS A 402 6.14 -15.46 -13.88
N ALA A 403 5.40 -15.33 -12.78
CA ALA A 403 3.97 -15.05 -12.79
C ALA A 403 3.65 -13.59 -12.46
N ASN A 404 2.83 -12.97 -13.29
CA ASN A 404 2.20 -11.68 -13.01
C ASN A 404 1.03 -11.89 -12.04
N VAL A 405 0.19 -12.88 -12.33
CA VAL A 405 -0.99 -13.21 -11.52
C VAL A 405 -0.63 -14.34 -10.56
N ARG A 406 -0.59 -14.07 -9.26
CA ARG A 406 -0.23 -15.04 -8.21
C ARG A 406 -1.43 -15.31 -7.33
N ILE A 407 -1.99 -16.51 -7.45
CA ILE A 407 -3.32 -16.87 -6.99
C ILE A 407 -3.23 -17.71 -5.72
N GLY A 408 -3.88 -17.25 -4.65
CA GLY A 408 -4.10 -18.04 -3.44
C GLY A 408 -5.57 -18.31 -3.15
N PHE A 409 -5.81 -19.17 -2.18
CA PHE A 409 -7.15 -19.65 -1.77
C PHE A 409 -7.35 -19.50 -0.26
N GLN A 410 -6.80 -18.42 0.33
CA GLN A 410 -6.83 -18.21 1.77
C GLN A 410 -8.25 -17.91 2.22
N ARG A 411 -8.85 -18.87 2.93
CA ARG A 411 -10.21 -18.73 3.48
C ARG A 411 -10.30 -17.58 4.46
N GLY A 412 -11.37 -16.81 4.38
CA GLY A 412 -11.62 -15.69 5.30
C GLY A 412 -10.86 -14.39 5.00
N ASP A 413 -9.95 -14.35 4.01
CA ASP A 413 -9.37 -13.09 3.47
C ASP A 413 -10.24 -12.48 2.33
N GLY A 414 -11.48 -12.97 2.17
CA GLY A 414 -12.36 -12.60 1.05
C GLY A 414 -11.81 -13.06 -0.32
N SER A 415 -12.58 -12.84 -1.38
CA SER A 415 -12.09 -12.98 -2.76
C SER A 415 -11.75 -11.61 -3.31
N TRP A 416 -10.64 -11.48 -4.03
CA TRP A 416 -10.17 -10.20 -4.57
C TRP A 416 -9.08 -10.40 -5.63
N SER A 417 -8.89 -9.38 -6.48
CA SER A 417 -7.75 -9.24 -7.38
C SER A 417 -7.30 -7.78 -7.48
N TYR A 418 -6.05 -7.53 -7.82
CA TYR A 418 -5.63 -6.20 -8.28
C TYR A 418 -6.20 -5.92 -9.67
N VAL A 419 -6.39 -4.64 -9.99
CA VAL A 419 -7.09 -4.22 -11.22
C VAL A 419 -6.11 -3.96 -12.35
N GLY A 420 -6.19 -4.78 -13.40
CA GLY A 420 -5.48 -4.55 -14.66
C GLY A 420 -3.98 -4.40 -14.47
N ARG A 421 -3.44 -3.24 -14.88
CA ARG A 421 -2.00 -2.93 -14.77
C ARG A 421 -1.46 -2.94 -13.34
N ASP A 422 -2.29 -2.72 -12.31
CA ASP A 422 -1.84 -2.80 -10.91
C ASP A 422 -1.27 -4.18 -10.57
N VAL A 423 -1.70 -5.24 -11.28
CA VAL A 423 -1.14 -6.59 -11.15
C VAL A 423 0.34 -6.62 -11.55
N LEU A 424 0.74 -5.83 -12.55
CA LEU A 424 2.11 -5.79 -13.06
C LEU A 424 3.06 -5.02 -12.12
N ASP A 425 2.51 -4.07 -11.35
CA ASP A 425 3.27 -3.24 -10.42
C ASP A 425 3.68 -4.00 -9.14
N ILE A 426 3.08 -5.16 -8.87
CA ILE A 426 3.44 -6.00 -7.73
C ILE A 426 4.63 -6.90 -8.08
N THR A 427 5.83 -6.42 -7.81
CA THR A 427 7.11 -7.11 -8.10
C THR A 427 7.48 -8.18 -7.07
N ASN A 428 6.98 -8.08 -5.83
CA ASN A 428 7.25 -9.09 -4.81
C ASN A 428 6.53 -10.42 -5.16
N HIS A 429 7.31 -11.43 -5.50
CA HIS A 429 6.81 -12.75 -5.92
C HIS A 429 6.24 -13.59 -4.76
N HIS A 430 6.43 -13.17 -3.51
CA HIS A 430 5.92 -13.86 -2.31
C HIS A 430 4.54 -13.37 -1.89
N VAL A 431 3.97 -12.35 -2.54
CA VAL A 431 2.61 -11.86 -2.25
C VAL A 431 1.63 -12.31 -3.33
N ARG A 432 0.39 -12.56 -2.91
CA ARG A 432 -0.74 -12.80 -3.83
C ARG A 432 -1.11 -11.53 -4.56
N THR A 433 -1.51 -11.69 -5.82
CA THR A 433 -2.19 -10.64 -6.60
C THR A 433 -3.66 -10.96 -6.84
N MET A 434 -4.09 -12.16 -6.44
CA MET A 434 -5.47 -12.60 -6.45
C MET A 434 -5.67 -13.61 -5.31
N ASN A 435 -6.83 -13.57 -4.65
CA ASN A 435 -7.22 -14.53 -3.62
C ASN A 435 -8.66 -15.00 -3.83
N PHE A 436 -8.92 -16.26 -3.49
CA PHE A 436 -10.28 -16.81 -3.37
C PHE A 436 -10.57 -17.19 -1.92
N GLY A 437 -11.48 -16.44 -1.29
CA GLY A 437 -11.76 -16.51 0.14
C GLY A 437 -12.70 -17.65 0.56
N TRP A 438 -13.29 -18.35 -0.40
CA TRP A 438 -14.26 -19.43 -0.19
C TRP A 438 -14.18 -20.48 -1.30
N ALA A 439 -14.76 -21.65 -1.03
CA ALA A 439 -14.69 -22.79 -1.93
C ALA A 439 -15.28 -22.46 -3.30
N LEU A 440 -14.52 -22.73 -4.37
CA LEU A 440 -14.97 -22.51 -5.75
C LEU A 440 -15.68 -23.71 -6.38
N THR A 441 -15.87 -24.80 -5.64
CA THR A 441 -16.49 -26.03 -6.15
C THR A 441 -18.02 -26.04 -6.06
N GLY A 442 -18.63 -24.97 -5.56
CA GLY A 442 -20.08 -24.76 -5.53
C GLY A 442 -20.61 -24.10 -6.80
N ASP A 443 -21.93 -23.91 -6.87
CA ASP A 443 -22.65 -23.41 -8.05
C ASP A 443 -22.21 -21.99 -8.49
N ASP A 444 -21.71 -21.17 -7.56
CA ASP A 444 -21.27 -19.78 -7.78
C ASP A 444 -19.74 -19.63 -7.94
N GLY A 445 -19.00 -20.73 -7.86
CA GLY A 445 -17.54 -20.70 -7.83
C GLY A 445 -16.91 -20.28 -9.17
N LEU A 446 -17.49 -20.70 -10.29
CA LEU A 446 -17.05 -20.26 -11.61
C LEU A 446 -17.26 -18.76 -11.81
N ASP A 447 -18.43 -18.23 -11.40
CA ASP A 447 -18.73 -16.80 -11.52
C ASP A 447 -17.81 -15.96 -10.63
N THR A 448 -17.52 -16.44 -9.41
CA THR A 448 -16.49 -15.82 -8.55
C THR A 448 -15.15 -15.75 -9.28
N ALA A 449 -14.70 -16.85 -9.90
CA ALA A 449 -13.44 -16.87 -10.65
C ALA A 449 -13.45 -15.95 -11.87
N LEU A 450 -14.56 -15.89 -12.62
CA LEU A 450 -14.73 -14.98 -13.74
C LEU A 450 -14.65 -13.51 -13.29
N HIS A 451 -15.30 -13.17 -12.17
CA HIS A 451 -15.28 -11.84 -11.58
C HIS A 451 -13.86 -11.39 -11.19
N GLU A 452 -13.13 -12.21 -10.44
CA GLU A 452 -11.76 -11.86 -10.02
C GLU A 452 -10.79 -11.75 -11.19
N ILE A 453 -10.95 -12.60 -12.21
CA ILE A 453 -10.17 -12.47 -13.45
C ILE A 453 -10.59 -11.22 -14.23
N GLY A 454 -11.87 -10.84 -14.19
CA GLY A 454 -12.36 -9.57 -14.76
C GLY A 454 -11.63 -8.36 -14.19
N HIS A 455 -11.39 -8.32 -12.88
CA HIS A 455 -10.52 -7.31 -12.27
C HIS A 455 -9.10 -7.35 -12.82
N THR A 456 -8.48 -8.53 -12.95
CA THR A 456 -7.17 -8.67 -13.60
C THR A 456 -7.16 -8.14 -15.04
N LEU A 457 -8.30 -8.14 -15.74
CA LEU A 457 -8.47 -7.55 -17.08
C LEU A 457 -8.75 -6.05 -17.07
N GLY A 458 -8.86 -5.42 -15.91
CA GLY A 458 -9.06 -3.99 -15.73
C GLY A 458 -10.52 -3.57 -15.50
N LEU A 459 -11.45 -4.52 -15.35
CA LEU A 459 -12.83 -4.23 -15.01
C LEU A 459 -12.96 -3.86 -13.52
N VAL A 460 -13.92 -3.00 -13.21
CA VAL A 460 -14.26 -2.55 -11.85
C VAL A 460 -15.72 -2.88 -11.55
N HIS A 461 -16.18 -2.70 -10.31
CA HIS A 461 -17.55 -3.07 -9.96
C HIS A 461 -18.61 -2.24 -10.67
N GLU A 462 -19.59 -2.93 -11.23
CA GLU A 462 -20.62 -2.33 -12.08
C GLU A 462 -21.66 -1.52 -11.28
N HIS A 463 -21.96 -1.91 -10.03
CA HIS A 463 -22.88 -1.16 -9.16
C HIS A 463 -22.34 0.20 -8.71
N GLN A 464 -21.02 0.41 -8.82
CA GLN A 464 -20.39 1.69 -8.53
C GLN A 464 -20.51 2.66 -9.71
N SER A 465 -20.99 2.22 -10.88
CA SER A 465 -21.29 3.10 -12.00
C SER A 465 -22.25 4.22 -11.59
N PRO A 466 -21.93 5.49 -11.88
CA PRO A 466 -22.86 6.60 -11.70
C PRO A 466 -24.18 6.41 -12.47
N HIS A 467 -24.15 5.64 -13.56
CA HIS A 467 -25.29 5.36 -14.43
C HIS A 467 -26.22 4.27 -13.89
N ALA A 468 -25.83 3.55 -12.82
CA ALA A 468 -26.68 2.54 -12.21
C ALA A 468 -27.95 3.12 -11.56
N GLY A 469 -27.94 4.41 -11.21
CA GLY A 469 -29.07 5.07 -10.54
C GLY A 469 -29.40 4.50 -9.15
N ILE A 470 -28.56 3.59 -8.63
CA ILE A 470 -28.75 2.94 -7.34
C ILE A 470 -28.55 3.95 -6.21
N VAL A 471 -29.61 4.13 -5.42
CA VAL A 471 -29.59 4.84 -4.15
C VAL A 471 -29.68 3.81 -3.04
N TRP A 472 -28.64 3.73 -2.21
CA TRP A 472 -28.52 2.76 -1.13
C TRP A 472 -29.39 3.11 0.08
N ASP A 473 -29.84 2.09 0.80
CA ASP A 473 -30.11 2.20 2.23
C ASP A 473 -28.79 1.95 2.98
N GLU A 474 -28.01 3.02 3.21
CA GLU A 474 -26.67 2.91 3.77
C GLU A 474 -26.63 2.17 5.10
N ALA A 475 -27.63 2.37 5.97
CA ALA A 475 -27.71 1.69 7.25
C ALA A 475 -27.95 0.17 7.07
N ALA A 476 -28.80 -0.22 6.11
CA ALA A 476 -29.02 -1.62 5.79
C ALA A 476 -27.77 -2.26 5.15
N VAL A 477 -27.08 -1.53 4.25
CA VAL A 477 -25.83 -1.98 3.62
C VAL A 477 -24.71 -2.16 4.65
N LEU A 478 -24.49 -1.18 5.53
CA LEU A 478 -23.51 -1.29 6.61
C LEU A 478 -23.80 -2.47 7.53
N LYS A 479 -25.08 -2.71 7.85
CA LYS A 479 -25.50 -3.84 8.67
C LYS A 479 -25.28 -5.19 7.98
N GLU A 480 -25.66 -5.31 6.71
CA GLU A 480 -25.54 -6.56 5.94
C GLU A 480 -24.07 -6.96 5.80
N PHE A 481 -23.23 -6.06 5.28
CA PHE A 481 -21.83 -6.38 4.96
C PHE A 481 -20.88 -6.25 6.16
N GLY A 482 -21.30 -5.57 7.23
CA GLY A 482 -20.61 -5.63 8.52
C GLY A 482 -20.87 -6.94 9.28
N GLY A 483 -21.90 -7.69 8.90
CA GLY A 483 -22.19 -9.02 9.41
C GLY A 483 -21.40 -10.14 8.70
N PRO A 484 -21.38 -11.37 9.25
CA PRO A 484 -20.86 -12.53 8.54
C PRO A 484 -21.62 -12.78 7.24
N PRO A 485 -20.97 -13.29 6.16
CA PRO A 485 -19.60 -13.80 6.14
C PRO A 485 -18.53 -12.74 5.86
N ASN A 486 -18.90 -11.50 5.55
CA ASN A 486 -17.97 -10.45 5.14
C ASN A 486 -17.24 -9.82 6.32
N CYS A 487 -17.97 -9.49 7.39
CA CYS A 487 -17.43 -8.85 8.60
C CYS A 487 -16.56 -7.62 8.27
N TRP A 488 -16.99 -6.81 7.30
CA TRP A 488 -16.20 -5.66 6.85
C TRP A 488 -16.38 -4.46 7.77
N GLU A 489 -15.30 -3.70 7.91
CA GLU A 489 -15.34 -2.39 8.57
C GLU A 489 -16.09 -1.37 7.70
N PRO A 490 -16.70 -0.32 8.29
CA PRO A 490 -17.48 0.68 7.56
C PRO A 490 -16.76 1.31 6.37
N ASP A 491 -15.45 1.60 6.50
CA ASP A 491 -14.64 2.16 5.42
C ASP A 491 -14.50 1.20 4.23
N GLN A 492 -14.40 -0.10 4.50
CA GLN A 492 -14.31 -1.13 3.46
C GLN A 492 -15.65 -1.31 2.75
N ILE A 493 -16.77 -1.28 3.48
CA ILE A 493 -18.12 -1.29 2.91
C ILE A 493 -18.34 -0.05 2.05
N LYS A 494 -17.89 1.11 2.54
CA LYS A 494 -17.99 2.36 1.79
C LYS A 494 -17.24 2.27 0.46
N ALA A 495 -15.96 1.90 0.47
CA ALA A 495 -15.14 1.83 -0.73
C ALA A 495 -15.60 0.78 -1.76
N ASN A 496 -16.13 -0.37 -1.30
CA ASN A 496 -16.51 -1.47 -2.19
C ASN A 496 -17.98 -1.41 -2.66
N ILE A 497 -18.87 -0.74 -1.92
CA ILE A 497 -20.32 -0.76 -2.18
C ILE A 497 -20.92 0.63 -2.34
N LEU A 498 -20.66 1.53 -1.40
CA LEU A 498 -21.36 2.81 -1.33
C LEU A 498 -20.78 3.84 -2.29
N ASP A 499 -19.46 3.92 -2.37
CA ASP A 499 -18.76 4.89 -3.21
C ASP A 499 -19.07 4.61 -4.69
N LYS A 500 -19.37 5.67 -5.41
CA LYS A 500 -19.50 5.63 -6.87
C LYS A 500 -18.16 5.87 -7.52
N LEU A 501 -17.97 5.29 -8.71
CA LEU A 501 -16.83 5.64 -9.54
C LEU A 501 -16.89 7.14 -9.81
N ASP A 502 -15.76 7.79 -9.63
CA ASP A 502 -15.62 9.22 -9.86
C ASP A 502 -16.14 9.54 -11.28
N PRO A 503 -17.18 10.39 -11.43
CA PRO A 503 -17.69 10.79 -12.74
C PRO A 503 -16.62 11.48 -13.60
N GLU A 504 -15.60 12.05 -12.98
CA GLU A 504 -14.42 12.58 -13.65
C GLU A 504 -13.47 11.46 -14.11
N ARG A 505 -13.61 10.21 -13.69
CA ARG A 505 -12.70 9.11 -14.08
C ARG A 505 -13.42 7.95 -14.77
N TYR A 506 -14.72 8.08 -14.96
CA TYR A 506 -15.56 7.08 -15.59
C TYR A 506 -16.51 7.73 -16.58
N VAL A 507 -16.27 7.49 -17.87
CA VAL A 507 -17.08 7.98 -18.99
C VAL A 507 -17.75 6.79 -19.69
N GLY A 508 -18.34 5.90 -18.89
CA GLY A 508 -19.17 4.80 -19.40
C GLY A 508 -20.63 5.24 -19.46
N THR A 509 -21.30 5.04 -20.59
CA THR A 509 -22.66 5.60 -20.81
C THR A 509 -23.80 4.70 -20.33
N ASP A 510 -23.55 3.40 -20.14
CA ASP A 510 -24.62 2.42 -19.96
C ASP A 510 -24.27 1.37 -18.90
N TRP A 511 -25.03 1.36 -17.81
CA TRP A 511 -24.95 0.35 -16.74
C TRP A 511 -25.50 -1.00 -17.20
N ASP A 512 -24.84 -2.10 -16.82
CA ASP A 512 -25.28 -3.48 -17.06
C ASP A 512 -25.60 -4.23 -15.75
N LYS A 513 -26.89 -4.41 -15.47
CA LYS A 513 -27.35 -5.14 -14.29
C LYS A 513 -26.95 -6.63 -14.27
N ASP A 514 -26.63 -7.20 -15.43
CA ASP A 514 -26.31 -8.63 -15.61
C ASP A 514 -24.80 -8.85 -15.79
N SER A 515 -23.97 -7.81 -15.65
CA SER A 515 -22.51 -7.92 -15.73
C SER A 515 -21.98 -8.86 -14.65
N ILE A 516 -20.97 -9.66 -15.00
CA ILE A 516 -20.20 -10.46 -14.04
C ILE A 516 -19.55 -9.62 -12.95
N MET A 517 -19.32 -8.32 -13.21
CA MET A 517 -18.73 -7.37 -12.27
C MET A 517 -19.75 -6.74 -11.32
N HIS A 518 -21.02 -7.08 -11.45
CA HIS A 518 -22.08 -6.60 -10.59
C HIS A 518 -22.24 -7.53 -9.38
N TYR A 519 -22.40 -6.97 -8.18
CA TYR A 519 -22.72 -7.79 -7.00
C TYR A 519 -24.20 -8.18 -6.94
N PRO A 520 -24.52 -9.37 -6.41
CA PRO A 520 -25.87 -9.67 -6.00
C PRO A 520 -26.24 -8.90 -4.72
N PHE A 521 -27.36 -8.18 -4.74
CA PHE A 521 -27.87 -7.41 -3.60
C PHE A 521 -29.23 -7.95 -3.15
N GLY A 522 -29.35 -8.29 -1.88
CA GLY A 522 -30.61 -8.76 -1.28
C GLY A 522 -31.69 -7.67 -1.19
N PRO A 523 -32.95 -8.07 -0.89
CA PRO A 523 -34.04 -7.13 -0.69
C PRO A 523 -33.75 -6.15 0.46
N GLY A 524 -34.20 -4.90 0.32
CA GLY A 524 -34.09 -3.88 1.36
C GLY A 524 -32.77 -3.12 1.41
N LEU A 525 -31.76 -3.48 0.60
CA LEU A 525 -30.49 -2.74 0.49
C LEU A 525 -30.59 -1.52 -0.44
N ILE A 526 -31.48 -1.57 -1.43
CA ILE A 526 -31.64 -0.54 -2.46
C ILE A 526 -32.95 0.22 -2.23
N ARG A 527 -32.87 1.55 -2.08
CA ARG A 527 -34.05 2.43 -1.95
C ARG A 527 -34.64 2.83 -3.30
N SER A 528 -33.79 3.02 -4.30
CA SER A 528 -34.16 3.41 -5.66
C SER A 528 -33.17 2.79 -6.66
N PRO A 529 -33.61 2.39 -7.86
CA PRO A 529 -34.98 2.44 -8.38
C PRO A 529 -35.92 1.41 -7.73
N ALA A 530 -37.23 1.68 -7.74
CA ALA A 530 -38.23 0.88 -7.02
C ALA A 530 -38.24 -0.60 -7.44
N GLN A 531 -37.95 -0.88 -8.70
CA GLN A 531 -37.86 -2.22 -9.26
C GLN A 531 -36.75 -3.10 -8.65
N HIS A 532 -35.73 -2.50 -8.01
CA HIS A 532 -34.61 -3.21 -7.37
C HIS A 532 -34.73 -3.28 -5.83
N ARG A 533 -35.82 -2.75 -5.25
CA ARG A 533 -36.07 -2.85 -3.80
C ARG A 533 -36.22 -4.29 -3.31
N GLY A 534 -36.71 -5.19 -4.18
CA GLY A 534 -36.84 -6.63 -3.93
C GLY A 534 -35.53 -7.40 -4.04
N GLY A 535 -34.41 -6.71 -4.32
CA GLY A 535 -33.11 -7.32 -4.61
C GLY A 535 -32.74 -7.18 -6.08
N LEU A 536 -31.47 -7.45 -6.36
CA LEU A 536 -30.85 -7.34 -7.66
C LEU A 536 -29.84 -8.48 -7.83
N GLU A 537 -30.15 -9.41 -8.73
CA GLU A 537 -29.31 -10.57 -9.03
C GLU A 537 -28.85 -10.51 -10.48
N PRO A 538 -27.52 -10.44 -10.71
CA PRO A 538 -26.95 -10.64 -12.03
C PRO A 538 -27.22 -12.07 -12.52
N ARG A 539 -27.28 -12.24 -13.85
CA ARG A 539 -27.29 -13.58 -14.45
C ARG A 539 -25.89 -14.21 -14.30
N ALA A 540 -25.85 -15.54 -14.14
CA ALA A 540 -24.59 -16.28 -14.12
C ALA A 540 -23.81 -16.18 -15.44
N GLY A 541 -22.49 -16.18 -15.35
CA GLY A 541 -21.56 -16.06 -16.48
C GLY A 541 -21.32 -14.62 -16.99
N LEU A 542 -20.54 -14.50 -18.05
CA LEU A 542 -20.24 -13.22 -18.70
C LEU A 542 -21.48 -12.69 -19.44
N SER A 543 -21.77 -11.41 -19.27
CA SER A 543 -22.79 -10.74 -20.08
C SER A 543 -22.27 -10.44 -21.49
N GLU A 544 -23.17 -10.21 -22.45
CA GLU A 544 -22.79 -9.77 -23.80
C GLU A 544 -21.95 -8.48 -23.74
N ARG A 545 -22.24 -7.58 -22.78
CA ARG A 545 -21.52 -6.33 -22.60
C ARG A 545 -20.14 -6.52 -21.97
N ASP A 546 -19.98 -7.47 -21.03
CA ASP A 546 -18.67 -7.84 -20.51
C ASP A 546 -17.76 -8.26 -21.66
N GLU A 547 -18.27 -9.14 -22.54
CA GLU A 547 -17.54 -9.63 -23.70
C GLU A 547 -17.24 -8.52 -24.73
N GLU A 548 -18.22 -7.70 -25.08
CA GLU A 548 -18.05 -6.56 -25.99
C GLU A 548 -17.01 -5.56 -25.47
N TRP A 549 -17.05 -5.27 -24.18
CA TRP A 549 -16.11 -4.34 -23.55
C TRP A 549 -14.68 -4.87 -23.66
N VAL A 550 -14.44 -6.14 -23.28
CA VAL A 550 -13.07 -6.69 -23.34
C VAL A 550 -12.59 -6.88 -24.79
N ARG A 551 -13.47 -7.22 -25.74
CA ARG A 551 -13.11 -7.26 -27.18
C ARG A 551 -12.72 -5.90 -27.72
N ARG A 552 -13.40 -4.83 -27.26
CA ARG A 552 -13.08 -3.46 -27.65
C ARG A 552 -11.75 -2.99 -27.07
N MET A 553 -11.46 -3.33 -25.81
CA MET A 553 -10.22 -2.94 -25.15
C MET A 553 -9.01 -3.79 -25.59
N TYR A 554 -9.25 -5.08 -25.87
CA TYR A 554 -8.25 -6.05 -26.26
C TYR A 554 -8.64 -6.71 -27.59
N PRO A 555 -8.64 -5.97 -28.71
CA PRO A 555 -9.00 -6.53 -30.00
C PRO A 555 -8.02 -7.63 -30.42
N LEU A 556 -8.45 -8.65 -31.16
CA LEU A 556 -7.51 -9.66 -31.66
C LEU A 556 -6.40 -8.99 -32.50
N PRO A 557 -5.15 -9.42 -32.35
CA PRO A 557 -4.05 -8.90 -33.16
C PRO A 557 -4.39 -9.13 -34.63
N ARG A 558 -4.42 -8.07 -35.43
CA ARG A 558 -4.42 -8.23 -36.88
C ARG A 558 -3.08 -8.87 -37.23
N THR A 559 -3.06 -9.86 -38.12
CA THR A 559 -1.84 -10.43 -38.69
C THR A 559 -1.10 -9.33 -39.45
N GLN A 560 -0.30 -8.55 -38.72
CA GLN A 560 0.54 -7.48 -39.27
C GLN A 560 1.97 -7.88 -38.96
N THR A 561 2.78 -7.97 -39.99
CA THR A 561 4.24 -7.86 -39.83
C THR A 561 4.52 -6.55 -39.12
N HIS A 562 5.10 -6.63 -37.92
CA HIS A 562 5.44 -5.43 -37.15
C HIS A 562 6.41 -4.57 -37.97
N ALA A 563 6.11 -3.27 -38.09
CA ALA A 563 7.00 -2.35 -38.80
C ALA A 563 8.35 -2.30 -38.08
N PRO A 564 9.50 -2.36 -38.79
CA PRO A 564 10.78 -2.19 -38.13
C PRO A 564 10.89 -0.77 -37.56
N LEU A 565 11.50 -0.64 -36.38
CA LEU A 565 11.95 0.63 -35.81
C LEU A 565 13.45 0.50 -35.53
N ARG A 566 14.26 1.27 -36.26
CA ARG A 566 15.73 1.22 -36.19
C ARG A 566 16.28 2.31 -35.30
N ALA A 567 17.54 2.15 -34.89
CA ALA A 567 18.26 3.20 -34.19
C ALA A 567 18.32 4.48 -35.05
N ASP A 568 18.17 5.62 -34.40
CA ASP A 568 18.08 6.96 -34.99
C ASP A 568 16.87 7.19 -35.92
N GLU A 569 15.91 6.26 -35.94
CA GLU A 569 14.66 6.42 -36.68
C GLU A 569 13.61 7.16 -35.84
N THR A 570 12.80 7.97 -36.52
CA THR A 570 11.64 8.64 -35.95
C THR A 570 10.40 8.28 -36.78
N VAL A 571 9.36 7.83 -36.10
CA VAL A 571 8.11 7.38 -36.74
C VAL A 571 6.90 8.08 -36.11
N ALA A 572 5.81 8.21 -36.85
CA ALA A 572 4.56 8.75 -36.32
C ALA A 572 3.89 7.77 -35.34
N LEU A 573 3.27 8.31 -34.30
CA LEU A 573 2.37 7.57 -33.41
C LEU A 573 1.09 7.09 -34.13
N PRO A 574 0.31 6.17 -33.52
CA PRO A 574 -1.02 5.81 -34.01
C PRO A 574 -1.89 7.05 -34.32
N GLU A 575 -2.74 6.95 -35.34
CA GLU A 575 -3.55 8.10 -35.79
C GLU A 575 -4.71 8.40 -34.85
N ALA A 576 -5.37 7.37 -34.31
CA ALA A 576 -6.56 7.52 -33.46
C ALA A 576 -6.28 7.31 -31.97
N HIS A 577 -7.07 7.94 -31.11
CA HIS A 577 -7.09 7.64 -29.66
C HIS A 577 -7.54 6.20 -29.42
N GLY A 578 -6.88 5.52 -28.49
CA GLY A 578 -7.11 4.11 -28.20
C GLY A 578 -6.56 3.13 -29.23
N GLN A 579 -5.82 3.60 -30.24
CA GLN A 579 -5.18 2.73 -31.22
C GLN A 579 -3.79 2.31 -30.73
N GLN A 580 -3.53 1.01 -30.75
CA GLN A 580 -2.19 0.45 -30.53
C GLN A 580 -1.47 0.21 -31.85
N ARG A 581 -0.17 0.50 -31.87
CA ARG A 581 0.75 0.11 -32.95
C ARG A 581 1.93 -0.68 -32.39
N GLU A 582 2.41 -1.63 -33.18
CA GLU A 582 3.51 -2.54 -32.81
C GLU A 582 4.70 -2.35 -33.75
N PHE A 583 5.90 -2.30 -33.17
CA PHE A 583 7.16 -2.14 -33.88
C PHE A 583 8.11 -3.28 -33.55
N ALA A 584 8.78 -3.83 -34.55
CA ALA A 584 9.88 -4.78 -34.36
C ALA A 584 11.17 -3.99 -34.12
N VAL A 585 11.85 -4.29 -33.02
CA VAL A 585 13.16 -3.72 -32.70
C VAL A 585 14.17 -4.86 -32.67
N THR A 586 15.17 -4.79 -33.54
CA THR A 586 16.29 -5.73 -33.57
C THR A 586 17.59 -4.91 -33.51
N PRO A 587 18.26 -4.85 -32.35
CA PRO A 587 19.45 -4.03 -32.17
C PRO A 587 20.60 -4.51 -33.05
N GLU A 588 21.29 -3.56 -33.68
CA GLU A 588 22.51 -3.80 -34.46
C GLU A 588 23.78 -3.76 -33.58
N GLU A 589 23.64 -3.37 -32.31
CA GLU A 589 24.70 -3.37 -31.29
C GLU A 589 24.11 -3.62 -29.88
N THR A 590 24.88 -4.27 -29.00
CA THR A 590 24.50 -4.38 -27.58
C THR A 590 24.86 -3.10 -26.85
N ARG A 591 23.86 -2.28 -26.52
CA ARG A 591 24.04 -1.04 -25.76
C ARG A 591 22.75 -0.63 -25.07
N ARG A 592 22.82 0.48 -24.32
CA ARG A 592 21.62 1.16 -23.81
C ARG A 592 20.98 1.94 -24.96
N TYR A 593 19.67 1.76 -25.12
CA TYR A 593 18.82 2.47 -26.05
C TYR A 593 17.79 3.29 -25.28
N THR A 594 17.43 4.44 -25.82
CA THR A 594 16.34 5.28 -25.32
C THR A 594 15.23 5.27 -26.35
N ILE A 595 14.09 4.71 -25.99
CA ILE A 595 12.86 4.80 -26.77
C ILE A 595 12.00 5.87 -26.13
N ARG A 596 11.63 6.92 -26.86
CA ARG A 596 10.77 7.97 -26.29
C ARG A 596 9.75 8.51 -27.27
N THR A 597 8.64 8.99 -26.73
CA THR A 597 7.70 9.82 -27.47
C THR A 597 8.16 11.29 -27.49
N ARG A 598 7.66 12.05 -28.46
CA ARG A 598 7.82 13.49 -28.59
C ARG A 598 6.50 14.11 -29.02
N GLY A 599 6.19 15.27 -28.45
CA GLY A 599 4.96 16.00 -28.74
C GLY A 599 4.01 15.96 -27.55
N ALA A 600 2.84 16.57 -27.71
CA ALA A 600 1.80 16.60 -26.68
C ALA A 600 0.86 15.42 -26.87
N ALA A 601 1.22 14.27 -26.29
CA ALA A 601 0.43 13.06 -26.36
C ALA A 601 0.57 12.23 -25.08
N ASP A 602 -0.54 11.59 -24.69
CA ASP A 602 -0.56 10.56 -23.66
C ASP A 602 -0.46 9.18 -24.32
N VAL A 603 0.48 8.38 -23.84
CA VAL A 603 0.92 7.12 -24.41
C VAL A 603 1.22 6.12 -23.31
N LEU A 604 0.62 4.94 -23.46
CA LEU A 604 1.10 3.73 -22.78
C LEU A 604 2.06 2.99 -23.71
N MET A 605 3.31 2.81 -23.29
CA MET A 605 4.35 2.17 -24.06
C MET A 605 4.93 0.96 -23.30
N GLY A 606 5.18 -0.14 -24.01
CA GLY A 606 5.77 -1.33 -23.42
C GLY A 606 6.66 -2.07 -24.40
N LEU A 607 7.84 -2.47 -23.94
CA LEU A 607 8.79 -3.28 -24.67
C LEU A 607 8.70 -4.74 -24.24
N PHE A 608 8.55 -5.63 -25.21
CA PHE A 608 8.39 -7.06 -24.98
C PHE A 608 9.51 -7.85 -25.64
N ASP A 609 9.89 -8.96 -25.02
CA ASP A 609 10.72 -9.97 -25.66
C ASP A 609 9.96 -10.59 -26.85
N GLY A 610 10.56 -10.56 -28.03
CA GLY A 610 9.88 -10.95 -29.28
C GLY A 610 9.66 -12.45 -29.44
N SER A 611 10.20 -13.29 -28.55
CA SER A 611 10.01 -14.75 -28.56
C SER A 611 9.00 -15.21 -27.52
N THR A 612 8.99 -14.57 -26.35
CA THR A 612 8.18 -14.98 -25.20
C THR A 612 7.00 -14.05 -24.92
N ASN A 613 6.91 -12.88 -25.58
CA ASN A 613 5.97 -11.81 -25.22
C ASN A 613 6.03 -11.46 -23.72
N GLN A 614 7.20 -11.57 -23.10
CA GLN A 614 7.42 -11.10 -21.73
C GLN A 614 7.65 -9.59 -21.75
N LEU A 615 6.94 -8.84 -20.90
CA LEU A 615 7.19 -7.42 -20.71
C LEU A 615 8.57 -7.23 -20.07
N ILE A 616 9.39 -6.37 -20.67
CA ILE A 616 10.75 -6.03 -20.23
C ILE A 616 10.75 -4.69 -19.50
N ALA A 617 10.10 -3.69 -20.09
CA ALA A 617 9.97 -2.36 -19.53
C ALA A 617 8.68 -1.72 -20.07
N ALA A 618 8.06 -0.85 -19.27
CA ALA A 618 6.90 -0.08 -19.67
C ALA A 618 6.99 1.33 -19.08
N ASP A 619 6.32 2.27 -19.75
CA ASP A 619 6.13 3.62 -19.25
C ASP A 619 4.73 4.11 -19.65
N ASP A 620 4.15 4.92 -18.77
CA ASP A 620 2.84 5.54 -18.93
C ASP A 620 2.94 7.01 -18.54
N ASP A 621 2.83 7.90 -19.51
CA ASP A 621 2.80 9.35 -19.29
C ASP A 621 1.37 9.90 -19.18
N SER A 622 0.33 9.06 -19.16
CA SER A 622 -1.08 9.45 -19.09
C SER A 622 -1.37 10.55 -18.07
N GLY A 623 -1.89 11.68 -18.54
CA GLY A 623 -2.29 12.81 -17.71
C GLY A 623 -1.12 13.54 -17.06
N HIS A 624 0.12 13.26 -17.47
CA HIS A 624 1.31 13.95 -17.01
C HIS A 624 1.88 14.85 -18.12
N GLU A 625 2.51 15.96 -17.72
CA GLU A 625 3.19 16.89 -18.62
C GLU A 625 4.59 16.40 -18.98
N ARG A 626 4.70 15.15 -19.45
CA ARG A 626 5.97 14.50 -19.86
C ARG A 626 5.74 13.57 -21.04
N ASN A 627 6.82 13.08 -21.63
CA ASN A 627 6.78 12.05 -22.67
C ASN A 627 7.16 10.67 -22.10
N ALA A 628 6.49 9.62 -22.57
CA ALA A 628 6.82 8.24 -22.28
C ALA A 628 8.24 7.91 -22.76
N THR A 629 9.07 7.37 -21.87
CA THR A 629 10.48 7.09 -22.11
C THR A 629 10.88 5.74 -21.51
N LEU A 630 11.56 4.91 -22.29
CA LEU A 630 12.17 3.66 -21.86
C LEU A 630 13.68 3.72 -22.07
N ASP A 631 14.44 3.59 -20.98
CA ASP A 631 15.89 3.46 -21.01
C ASP A 631 16.28 2.00 -20.70
N VAL A 632 16.65 1.25 -21.74
CA VAL A 632 16.80 -0.21 -21.67
C VAL A 632 18.08 -0.67 -22.35
N GLN A 633 18.73 -1.69 -21.79
CA GLN A 633 19.83 -2.37 -22.46
C GLN A 633 19.26 -3.42 -23.41
N LEU A 634 19.55 -3.29 -24.70
CA LEU A 634 19.11 -4.26 -25.72
C LEU A 634 20.32 -5.02 -26.25
N GLU A 635 20.12 -6.31 -26.55
CA GLU A 635 21.17 -7.23 -26.99
C GLU A 635 21.21 -7.33 -28.51
N TYR A 636 22.41 -7.32 -29.08
CA TYR A 636 22.68 -7.51 -30.50
C TYR A 636 21.91 -8.70 -31.08
N GLY A 637 21.17 -8.47 -32.17
CA GLY A 637 20.46 -9.49 -32.92
C GLY A 637 19.25 -10.11 -32.21
N ARG A 638 18.97 -9.75 -30.95
CA ARG A 638 17.78 -10.21 -30.24
C ARG A 638 16.55 -9.45 -30.73
N ARG A 639 15.43 -10.16 -30.92
CA ARG A 639 14.18 -9.57 -31.40
C ARG A 639 13.34 -9.08 -30.22
N TYR A 640 12.90 -7.84 -30.30
CA TYR A 640 11.95 -7.23 -29.38
C TYR A 640 10.72 -6.70 -30.12
N VAL A 641 9.64 -6.52 -29.38
CA VAL A 641 8.39 -5.91 -29.88
C VAL A 641 8.04 -4.74 -28.99
N LEU A 642 8.07 -3.54 -29.54
CA LEU A 642 7.60 -2.33 -28.87
C LEU A 642 6.14 -2.12 -29.20
N ARG A 643 5.31 -1.94 -28.18
CA ARG A 643 3.88 -1.66 -28.32
C ARG A 643 3.59 -0.28 -27.78
N VAL A 644 2.89 0.51 -28.58
CA VAL A 644 2.60 1.91 -28.28
C VAL A 644 1.12 2.14 -28.47
N LEU A 645 0.42 2.44 -27.37
CA LEU A 645 -0.99 2.77 -27.36
C LEU A 645 -1.12 4.28 -27.18
N LYS A 646 -1.62 4.98 -28.21
CA LYS A 646 -1.95 6.40 -28.10
C LYS A 646 -3.27 6.54 -27.36
N LEU A 647 -3.27 7.23 -26.23
CA LEU A 647 -4.46 7.44 -25.42
C LEU A 647 -5.10 8.80 -25.71
N TYR A 648 -4.28 9.83 -25.85
CA TYR A 648 -4.72 11.19 -26.17
C TYR A 648 -3.61 11.96 -26.88
N ASP A 649 -3.96 13.01 -27.62
CA ASP A 649 -3.03 14.00 -28.16
C ASP A 649 -3.72 15.36 -28.33
N GLU A 650 -2.94 16.43 -28.18
CA GLU A 650 -3.43 17.78 -28.41
C GLU A 650 -3.42 18.13 -29.90
N LEU A 651 -4.29 19.06 -30.29
CA LEU A 651 -4.33 19.62 -31.65
C LEU A 651 -3.00 20.35 -31.95
N GLY A 652 -2.19 19.80 -32.87
CA GLY A 652 -0.90 20.39 -33.21
C GLY A 652 -0.05 19.53 -34.14
N ALA A 653 1.28 19.65 -34.02
CA ALA A 653 2.21 18.80 -34.75
C ALA A 653 2.05 17.34 -34.29
N PRO A 654 1.98 16.37 -35.22
CA PRO A 654 1.71 14.98 -34.87
C PRO A 654 2.82 14.44 -33.96
N PRO A 655 2.47 13.82 -32.82
CA PRO A 655 3.45 13.27 -31.92
C PRO A 655 4.21 12.11 -32.58
N GLN A 656 5.48 11.98 -32.20
CA GLN A 656 6.43 11.06 -32.82
C GLN A 656 7.00 10.11 -31.78
N LEU A 657 7.52 8.99 -32.26
CA LEU A 657 8.27 8.00 -31.51
C LEU A 657 9.68 7.92 -32.09
N GLU A 658 10.69 8.01 -31.24
CA GLU A 658 12.09 7.85 -31.64
C GLU A 658 12.77 6.73 -30.85
N LEU A 659 13.69 6.03 -31.51
CA LEU A 659 14.61 5.07 -30.91
C LEU A 659 16.03 5.60 -31.09
N ARG A 660 16.76 5.83 -30.00
CA ARG A 660 18.15 6.33 -30.00
C ARG A 660 19.11 5.39 -29.32
#